data_AF-A0A3E2H7S1-F1
#
_entry.id   AF-A0A3E2H7S1-F1
#
_cell.length_a   1.000
_cell.length_b   1.000
_cell.length_c   1.000
_cell.angle_alpha   90.00
_cell.angle_beta   90.00
_cell.angle_gamma   90.00
#
_symmetry.space_group_name_H-M   'P 1'
#
loop_
_entity.id
_entity.type
_entity.pdbx_description
1 polymer ?
#
loop_
_entity_poly.entity_id
_entity_poly.type
_entity_poly.pdbx_seq_one_letter_code
_entity_poly.pdbx_strand_id
1 'polypeptide(L)'
;MISSVIFPIILFAVVGIWRLLHVGRRDPRLPPGPPTVPILGNAAQIPLTGLGKKFEQWAREYGPIYSLKVFNSTMIVIADRKAVHELLNKKGSIYSDRPHLAVPLFMSRGCHMTFEQATTSWREKRSVITRNLNPKNLDEKHFRVQESESILFMHNVVEYPDQIFDYARLYASSVVAIIVWGFRAKDFDSFFYKDFYDFVDQWLGAIEPGANPPVEQAPWLWYFPGKWKKRAYHVRGLMDSTWSKARKMVDDRRTAGDVRDAIIDMKLDEYGKGGWPMSQYSFNNLFGELLEAGADTTANMLLTIILAVTKFPEVQAKARKELDAVCGVERTPLFSDFERLPYINCIIKEALRWRPTSDLGIPHRLSKDDWYEGMFFPKDSVIWLAAWAIHQNDELYPDHDYFNPDRFINHSKLANDYAVGPNWQERDKSLHHYGYGAGRRMCPGIHLAERKMSVKDKVAIVTGGGLGLGRLYALELAKRGAKVVVNDYGGTLEGQAGGIARAQSVVDEIRTAGGIAVADWHDVSIEEHAKSIIETAVKEFGTVDILINNAGITGKMSSHDNVDGAAFMRVLEIAVLGTTLVTSAAYSIMAKQGYGRIINVSSNAMYGFGAGGDCAYGASKGATFVITRELGRWSEREGIKINCIMPSAASRMGDLSEGTKKVTRTYFPPEGVVPFVIALASEECPVSGEVFTASANRAARETLATFPGKISDSPEGFLGDWNKVMGKDDEPYLASSTLDQVKYIIREAYGKEMEDIPEFGIAGK
;
A
#
# COMPACT_ATOMS: atom_id res chain seq x y z
N MET A 1 -60.63 -1.12 55.17
CA MET A 1 -60.00 -0.17 54.22
C MET A 1 -58.47 -0.12 54.30
N ILE A 2 -57.83 -0.41 55.44
CA ILE A 2 -56.35 -0.40 55.57
C ILE A 2 -55.69 -1.61 54.87
N SER A 3 -56.34 -2.77 54.85
CA SER A 3 -55.82 -4.01 54.23
C SER A 3 -55.73 -3.97 52.70
N SER A 4 -56.57 -3.17 52.03
CA SER A 4 -56.64 -3.10 50.56
C SER A 4 -55.53 -2.23 49.94
N VAL A 5 -54.82 -1.43 50.74
CA VAL A 5 -53.71 -0.57 50.30
C VAL A 5 -52.35 -1.18 50.66
N ILE A 6 -52.26 -1.92 51.77
CA ILE A 6 -51.00 -2.54 52.23
C ILE A 6 -50.55 -3.68 51.30
N PHE A 7 -51.48 -4.52 50.84
CA PHE A 7 -51.16 -5.64 49.97
C PHE A 7 -50.49 -5.22 48.63
N PRO A 8 -51.03 -4.24 47.87
CA PRO A 8 -50.35 -3.77 46.66
C PRO A 8 -49.00 -3.09 46.95
N ILE A 9 -48.83 -2.41 48.09
CA ILE A 9 -47.53 -1.82 48.47
C ILE A 9 -46.49 -2.90 48.77
N ILE A 10 -46.86 -3.94 49.53
CA ILE A 10 -45.97 -5.08 49.80
C ILE A 10 -45.65 -5.83 48.52
N LEU A 11 -46.64 -6.10 47.67
CA LEU A 11 -46.42 -6.74 46.37
C LEU A 11 -45.49 -5.89 45.49
N PHE A 12 -45.67 -4.57 45.46
CA PHE A 12 -44.81 -3.65 44.71
C PHE A 12 -43.38 -3.63 45.28
N ALA A 13 -43.22 -3.65 46.60
CA ALA A 13 -41.92 -3.75 47.25
C ALA A 13 -41.24 -5.11 46.99
N VAL A 14 -41.97 -6.22 47.07
CA VAL A 14 -41.46 -7.57 46.79
C VAL A 14 -41.08 -7.72 45.32
N VAL A 15 -41.92 -7.26 44.38
CA VAL A 15 -41.59 -7.24 42.95
C VAL A 15 -40.41 -6.30 42.67
N GLY A 16 -40.33 -5.16 43.37
CA GLY A 16 -39.22 -4.22 43.29
C GLY A 16 -37.91 -4.84 43.75
N ILE A 17 -37.89 -5.47 44.92
CA ILE A 17 -36.73 -6.19 45.47
C ILE A 17 -36.36 -7.38 44.58
N TRP A 18 -37.35 -8.16 44.12
CA TRP A 18 -37.12 -9.27 43.20
C TRP A 18 -36.48 -8.79 41.89
N ARG A 19 -36.99 -7.71 41.28
CA ARG A 19 -36.40 -7.11 40.08
C ARG A 19 -34.99 -6.59 40.35
N LEU A 20 -34.77 -5.93 41.49
CA LEU A 20 -33.44 -5.44 41.92
C LEU A 20 -32.44 -6.58 42.08
N LEU A 21 -32.83 -7.69 42.71
CA LEU A 21 -31.97 -8.86 42.88
C LEU A 21 -31.68 -9.59 41.55
N HIS A 22 -32.51 -9.40 40.52
CA HIS A 22 -32.27 -9.92 39.18
C HIS A 22 -31.37 -8.99 38.33
N VAL A 23 -31.13 -7.75 38.76
CA VAL A 23 -30.13 -6.88 38.13
C VAL A 23 -28.74 -7.51 38.30
N GLY A 24 -27.94 -7.49 37.24
CA GLY A 24 -26.60 -8.07 37.28
C GLY A 24 -26.54 -9.59 37.12
N ARG A 25 -27.67 -10.29 37.10
CA ARG A 25 -27.71 -11.75 36.90
C ARG A 25 -27.38 -12.12 35.45
N ARG A 26 -26.52 -13.14 35.27
CA ARG A 26 -26.24 -13.72 33.95
C ARG A 26 -27.39 -14.65 33.53
N ASP A 27 -27.91 -14.45 32.33
CA ASP A 27 -28.85 -15.40 31.70
C ASP A 27 -28.09 -16.70 31.36
N PRO A 28 -28.62 -17.89 31.69
CA PRO A 28 -27.95 -19.17 31.45
C PRO A 28 -27.59 -19.46 29.99
N ARG A 29 -28.23 -18.77 29.03
CA ARG A 29 -27.96 -18.91 27.59
C ARG A 29 -26.78 -18.08 27.11
N LEU A 30 -26.33 -17.09 27.90
CA LEU A 30 -25.14 -16.30 27.56
C LEU A 30 -23.88 -17.17 27.57
N PRO A 31 -22.79 -16.72 26.92
CA PRO A 31 -21.48 -17.32 27.13
C PRO A 31 -21.15 -17.46 28.63
N PRO A 32 -20.38 -18.49 29.02
CA PRO A 32 -19.98 -18.71 30.41
C PRO A 32 -19.21 -17.52 30.97
N GLY A 33 -18.91 -17.49 32.27
CA GLY A 33 -18.10 -16.41 32.83
C GLY A 33 -18.11 -16.37 34.35
N PRO A 34 -17.34 -15.46 34.96
CA PRO A 34 -17.16 -15.41 36.40
C PRO A 34 -18.48 -15.19 37.15
N PRO A 35 -18.67 -15.79 38.34
CA PRO A 35 -19.92 -15.66 39.10
C PRO A 35 -20.32 -14.21 39.32
N THR A 36 -21.61 -13.88 39.13
CA THR A 36 -22.12 -12.52 39.28
C THR A 36 -22.55 -12.25 40.72
N VAL A 37 -22.27 -11.04 41.22
CA VAL A 37 -22.80 -10.53 42.48
C VAL A 37 -24.15 -9.82 42.21
N PRO A 38 -25.18 -9.95 43.07
CA PRO A 38 -26.45 -9.24 42.90
C PRO A 38 -26.26 -7.74 42.67
N ILE A 39 -27.03 -7.16 41.76
CA ILE A 39 -27.00 -5.75 41.33
C ILE A 39 -25.74 -5.36 40.55
N LEU A 40 -24.55 -5.62 41.08
CA LEU A 40 -23.29 -5.19 40.47
C LEU A 40 -22.86 -6.06 39.27
N GLY A 41 -23.28 -7.32 39.24
CA GLY A 41 -22.75 -8.31 38.30
C GLY A 41 -21.28 -8.61 38.62
N ASN A 42 -20.40 -8.39 37.65
CA ASN A 42 -18.96 -8.53 37.71
C ASN A 42 -18.23 -7.18 37.90
N ALA A 43 -18.94 -6.06 38.13
CA ALA A 43 -18.32 -4.73 38.21
C ALA A 43 -17.17 -4.65 39.23
N ALA A 44 -17.32 -5.28 40.41
CA ALA A 44 -16.28 -5.31 41.45
C ALA A 44 -15.10 -6.25 41.14
N GLN A 45 -15.22 -7.10 40.11
CA GLN A 45 -14.19 -8.06 39.70
C GLN A 45 -13.35 -7.54 38.53
N ILE A 46 -13.79 -6.46 37.87
CA ILE A 46 -13.05 -5.79 36.79
C ILE A 46 -11.95 -4.94 37.45
N PRO A 47 -10.67 -5.20 37.16
CA PRO A 47 -9.58 -4.44 37.76
C PRO A 47 -9.50 -3.03 37.17
N LEU A 48 -8.96 -2.09 37.96
CA LEU A 48 -8.72 -0.72 37.50
C LEU A 48 -7.57 -0.63 36.49
N THR A 49 -6.61 -1.56 36.54
CA THR A 49 -5.46 -1.63 35.62
C THR A 49 -5.21 -3.07 35.19
N GLY A 50 -4.58 -3.27 34.03
CA GLY A 50 -4.22 -4.61 33.55
C GLY A 50 -5.41 -5.46 33.08
N LEU A 51 -6.45 -4.83 32.52
CA LEU A 51 -7.66 -5.52 32.06
C LEU A 51 -7.37 -6.59 30.99
N GLY A 52 -6.41 -6.36 30.09
CA GLY A 52 -6.00 -7.36 29.09
C GLY A 52 -5.51 -8.67 29.71
N LYS A 53 -4.67 -8.59 30.75
CA LYS A 53 -4.23 -9.78 31.52
C LYS A 53 -5.39 -10.46 32.23
N LYS A 54 -6.34 -9.69 32.76
CA LYS A 54 -7.53 -10.27 33.39
C LYS A 54 -8.43 -10.98 32.38
N PHE A 55 -8.54 -10.44 31.17
CA PHE A 55 -9.28 -11.09 30.09
C PHE A 55 -8.66 -12.41 29.67
N GLU A 56 -7.34 -12.44 29.59
CA GLU A 56 -6.58 -13.65 29.33
C GLU A 56 -6.78 -14.72 30.43
N GLN A 57 -6.71 -14.33 31.71
CA GLN A 57 -7.00 -15.24 32.82
C GLN A 57 -8.42 -15.83 32.73
N TRP A 58 -9.42 -14.99 32.46
CA TRP A 58 -10.80 -15.45 32.32
C TRP A 58 -11.03 -16.30 31.06
N ALA A 59 -10.30 -16.05 29.99
CA ALA A 59 -10.35 -16.90 28.80
C ALA A 59 -9.83 -18.32 29.10
N ARG A 60 -8.80 -18.46 29.94
CA ARG A 60 -8.33 -19.79 30.41
C ARG A 60 -9.35 -20.48 31.32
N GLU A 61 -9.99 -19.73 32.22
CA GLU A 61 -10.90 -20.29 33.24
C GLU A 61 -12.29 -20.64 32.70
N TYR A 62 -12.85 -19.79 31.84
CA TYR A 62 -14.24 -19.90 31.36
C TYR A 62 -14.34 -20.28 29.88
N GLY A 63 -13.21 -20.44 29.19
CA GLY A 63 -13.13 -20.67 27.76
C GLY A 63 -12.95 -19.38 26.96
N PRO A 64 -12.59 -19.48 25.67
CA PRO A 64 -12.14 -18.34 24.87
C PRO A 64 -13.27 -17.36 24.48
N ILE A 65 -14.53 -17.68 24.81
CA ILE A 65 -15.68 -16.80 24.65
C ILE A 65 -16.45 -16.81 25.97
N TYR A 66 -16.49 -15.66 26.64
CA TYR A 66 -17.14 -15.54 27.95
C TYR A 66 -17.85 -14.20 28.10
N SER A 67 -18.76 -14.11 29.07
CA SER A 67 -19.59 -12.95 29.33
C SER A 67 -19.38 -12.35 30.72
N LEU A 68 -19.45 -11.03 30.79
CA LEU A 68 -19.45 -10.25 32.03
C LEU A 68 -20.74 -9.45 32.11
N LYS A 69 -21.25 -9.29 33.33
CA LYS A 69 -22.38 -8.41 33.65
C LYS A 69 -21.88 -7.17 34.35
N VAL A 70 -22.27 -5.99 33.91
CA VAL A 70 -22.05 -4.74 34.66
C VAL A 70 -23.41 -4.08 34.79
N PHE A 71 -24.01 -4.20 35.98
CA PHE A 71 -25.44 -3.98 36.16
C PHE A 71 -26.24 -4.80 35.12
N ASN A 72 -27.20 -4.19 34.41
CA ASN A 72 -27.94 -4.87 33.35
C ASN A 72 -27.20 -4.97 32.02
N SER A 73 -26.07 -4.29 31.84
CA SER A 73 -25.28 -4.38 30.62
C SER A 73 -24.60 -5.75 30.49
N THR A 74 -24.51 -6.26 29.27
CA THR A 74 -23.82 -7.51 28.94
C THR A 74 -22.55 -7.14 28.15
N MET A 75 -21.41 -7.63 28.61
CA MET A 75 -20.16 -7.60 27.85
C MET A 75 -19.82 -9.03 27.44
N ILE A 76 -19.39 -9.23 26.21
CA ILE A 76 -18.92 -10.51 25.70
C ILE A 76 -17.50 -10.31 25.21
N VAL A 77 -16.59 -11.12 25.72
CA VAL A 77 -15.17 -11.09 25.36
C VAL A 77 -14.89 -12.26 24.44
N ILE A 78 -14.26 -11.97 23.31
CA ILE A 78 -13.89 -12.94 22.28
C ILE A 78 -12.36 -13.00 22.23
N ALA A 79 -11.82 -14.12 22.70
CA ALA A 79 -10.42 -14.52 22.62
C ALA A 79 -10.23 -15.73 21.67
N ASP A 80 -11.16 -15.93 20.74
CA ASP A 80 -11.15 -17.02 19.76
C ASP A 80 -11.05 -16.49 18.31
N ARG A 81 -10.11 -17.04 17.54
CA ARG A 81 -9.81 -16.59 16.16
C ARG A 81 -10.97 -16.89 15.21
N LYS A 82 -11.59 -18.06 15.35
CA LYS A 82 -12.74 -18.49 14.55
C LYS A 82 -13.95 -17.58 14.81
N ALA A 83 -14.28 -17.31 16.07
CA ALA A 83 -15.37 -16.41 16.44
C ALA A 83 -15.13 -14.98 15.96
N VAL A 84 -13.90 -14.46 16.02
CA VAL A 84 -13.59 -13.16 15.44
C VAL A 84 -13.94 -13.13 13.94
N HIS A 85 -13.57 -14.16 13.19
CA HIS A 85 -13.88 -14.23 11.76
C HIS A 85 -15.40 -14.39 11.51
N GLU A 86 -16.07 -15.31 12.18
CA GLU A 86 -17.50 -15.57 11.97
C GLU A 86 -18.37 -14.38 12.39
N LEU A 87 -18.00 -13.66 13.46
CA LEU A 87 -18.81 -12.59 14.01
C LEU A 87 -18.41 -11.21 13.48
N LEU A 88 -17.15 -10.82 13.62
CA LEU A 88 -16.69 -9.47 13.26
C LEU A 88 -16.46 -9.31 11.75
N ASN A 89 -15.99 -10.36 11.05
CA ASN A 89 -15.80 -10.30 9.60
C ASN A 89 -17.10 -10.62 8.85
N LYS A 90 -17.62 -11.85 8.96
CA LYS A 90 -18.78 -12.30 8.18
C LYS A 90 -20.08 -11.59 8.59
N LYS A 91 -20.32 -11.43 9.89
CA LYS A 91 -21.49 -10.72 10.44
C LYS A 91 -21.19 -9.24 10.76
N GLY A 92 -20.20 -8.63 10.11
CA GLY A 92 -19.80 -7.25 10.38
C GLY A 92 -20.93 -6.21 10.25
N SER A 93 -22.02 -6.47 9.54
CA SER A 93 -23.19 -5.57 9.49
C SER A 93 -23.89 -5.37 10.83
N ILE A 94 -23.75 -6.30 11.77
CA ILE A 94 -24.39 -6.22 13.09
C ILE A 94 -23.39 -6.13 14.24
N TYR A 95 -22.12 -6.47 14.00
CA TYR A 95 -21.03 -6.39 14.98
C TYR A 95 -20.15 -5.13 14.82
N SER A 96 -20.51 -4.15 13.98
CA SER A 96 -19.65 -2.96 13.71
C SER A 96 -20.12 -1.65 14.36
N ASP A 97 -21.18 -1.67 15.16
CA ASP A 97 -21.56 -0.48 15.93
C ASP A 97 -20.63 -0.29 17.13
N ARG A 98 -20.69 0.90 17.75
CA ARG A 98 -19.94 1.20 18.97
C ARG A 98 -20.87 1.21 20.19
N PRO A 99 -20.40 0.88 21.39
CA PRO A 99 -21.16 1.16 22.61
C PRO A 99 -21.44 2.66 22.72
N HIS A 100 -22.48 3.03 23.47
CA HIS A 100 -22.74 4.45 23.77
C HIS A 100 -21.73 4.94 24.81
N LEU A 101 -20.54 5.31 24.35
CA LEU A 101 -19.43 5.79 25.18
C LEU A 101 -19.63 7.28 25.49
N ALA A 102 -20.29 7.57 26.60
CA ALA A 102 -20.79 8.90 26.92
C ALA A 102 -19.67 9.92 27.10
N VAL A 103 -18.56 9.54 27.75
CA VAL A 103 -17.44 10.47 28.02
C VAL A 103 -16.67 10.83 26.73
N PRO A 104 -16.16 9.89 25.91
CA PRO A 104 -15.48 10.22 24.65
C PRO A 104 -16.37 11.03 23.69
N LEU A 105 -17.64 10.65 23.55
CA LEU A 105 -18.59 11.35 22.68
C LEU A 105 -18.95 12.74 23.20
N PHE A 106 -19.02 12.93 24.52
CA PHE A 106 -19.22 14.27 25.08
C PHE A 106 -18.03 15.19 24.76
N MET A 107 -16.81 14.68 24.94
CA MET A 107 -15.58 15.43 24.73
C MET A 107 -15.37 15.81 23.27
N SER A 108 -15.71 14.93 22.33
CA SER A 108 -15.61 15.17 20.88
C SER A 108 -16.87 15.71 20.22
N ARG A 109 -17.87 16.15 21.00
CA ARG A 109 -19.19 16.58 20.50
C ARG A 109 -19.85 15.57 19.54
N GLY A 110 -19.62 14.28 19.78
CA GLY A 110 -20.13 13.17 18.98
C GLY A 110 -19.47 13.03 17.61
N CYS A 111 -18.36 13.73 17.35
CA CYS A 111 -17.72 13.79 16.04
C CYS A 111 -16.41 12.99 15.94
N HIS A 112 -16.14 12.08 16.89
CA HIS A 112 -14.95 11.21 16.84
C HIS A 112 -15.24 9.89 16.11
N MET A 113 -14.65 9.69 14.92
CA MET A 113 -14.88 8.52 14.05
C MET A 113 -14.68 7.19 14.78
N THR A 114 -13.67 7.12 15.65
CA THR A 114 -13.32 5.88 16.34
C THR A 114 -14.47 5.39 17.24
N PHE A 115 -15.21 6.32 17.84
CA PHE A 115 -16.26 6.05 18.83
C PHE A 115 -17.69 6.25 18.32
N GLU A 116 -17.88 6.81 17.13
CA GLU A 116 -19.22 7.03 16.56
C GLU A 116 -19.84 5.74 15.95
N GLN A 117 -21.18 5.73 15.90
CA GLN A 117 -21.96 4.65 15.28
C GLN A 117 -21.69 4.56 13.76
N ALA A 118 -21.99 3.43 13.12
CA ALA A 118 -21.73 3.21 11.69
C ALA A 118 -22.73 3.95 10.75
N THR A 119 -22.89 5.25 10.99
CA THR A 119 -23.77 6.17 10.28
C THR A 119 -23.21 6.57 8.92
N THR A 120 -23.95 7.38 8.15
CA THR A 120 -23.47 7.98 6.91
C THR A 120 -22.23 8.85 7.12
N SER A 121 -22.18 9.63 8.21
CA SER A 121 -20.99 10.45 8.52
C SER A 121 -19.75 9.58 8.74
N TRP A 122 -19.90 8.48 9.47
CA TRP A 122 -18.80 7.53 9.67
C TRP A 122 -18.30 6.92 8.37
N ARG A 123 -19.21 6.49 7.48
CA ARG A 123 -18.84 5.93 6.19
C ARG A 123 -18.10 6.95 5.32
N GLU A 124 -18.53 8.21 5.35
CA GLU A 124 -17.87 9.28 4.61
C GLU A 124 -16.46 9.52 5.14
N LYS A 125 -16.31 9.75 6.45
CA LYS A 125 -14.99 9.90 7.06
C LYS A 125 -14.10 8.68 6.77
N ARG A 126 -14.66 7.47 6.85
CA ARG A 126 -13.93 6.22 6.58
C ARG A 126 -13.48 6.11 5.13
N SER A 127 -14.31 6.59 4.21
CA SER A 127 -14.00 6.70 2.78
C SER A 127 -12.85 7.67 2.54
N VAL A 128 -12.84 8.84 3.19
CA VAL A 128 -11.72 9.79 3.14
C VAL A 128 -10.42 9.12 3.53
N ILE A 129 -10.37 8.46 4.68
CA ILE A 129 -9.14 7.80 5.14
C ILE A 129 -8.73 6.68 4.19
N THR A 130 -9.65 5.78 3.86
CA THR A 130 -9.32 4.58 3.06
C THR A 130 -8.87 4.95 1.66
N ARG A 131 -9.42 6.01 1.06
CA ARG A 131 -8.97 6.50 -0.26
C ARG A 131 -7.60 7.17 -0.20
N ASN A 132 -7.31 7.95 0.83
CA ASN A 132 -6.06 8.71 0.92
C ASN A 132 -4.90 7.92 1.54
N LEU A 133 -5.17 6.87 2.31
CA LEU A 133 -4.17 5.94 2.84
C LEU A 133 -4.21 4.58 2.12
N ASN A 134 -4.73 4.54 0.89
CA ASN A 134 -4.61 3.34 0.07
C ASN A 134 -3.14 3.12 -0.33
N PRO A 135 -2.75 1.88 -0.69
CA PRO A 135 -1.38 1.59 -1.12
C PRO A 135 -0.88 2.57 -2.18
N LYS A 136 -1.69 2.90 -3.20
CA LYS A 136 -1.34 3.87 -4.25
C LYS A 136 -0.84 5.23 -3.72
N ASN A 137 -1.61 5.92 -2.87
CA ASN A 137 -1.22 7.25 -2.37
C ASN A 137 0.02 7.17 -1.48
N LEU A 138 0.16 6.08 -0.74
CA LEU A 138 1.34 5.83 0.06
C LEU A 138 2.57 5.64 -0.84
N ASP A 139 2.41 4.82 -1.87
CA ASP A 139 3.33 4.49 -2.95
C ASP A 139 3.83 5.72 -3.70
N GLU A 140 2.91 6.54 -4.20
CA GLU A 140 3.25 7.66 -5.06
C GLU A 140 3.72 8.91 -4.29
N LYS A 141 3.17 9.17 -3.10
CA LYS A 141 3.30 10.48 -2.44
C LYS A 141 3.96 10.41 -1.08
N HIS A 142 3.50 9.52 -0.22
CA HIS A 142 3.81 9.59 1.21
C HIS A 142 5.13 8.89 1.61
N PHE A 143 5.69 8.04 0.75
CA PHE A 143 6.90 7.25 1.05
C PHE A 143 8.12 8.11 1.38
N ARG A 144 8.30 9.20 0.62
CA ARG A 144 9.43 10.11 0.77
C ARG A 144 9.43 10.77 2.14
N VAL A 145 8.25 10.99 2.71
CA VAL A 145 8.08 11.54 4.05
C VAL A 145 8.57 10.55 5.10
N GLN A 146 8.15 9.28 5.00
CA GLN A 146 8.58 8.23 5.91
C GLN A 146 10.11 8.01 5.84
N GLU A 147 10.69 7.93 4.64
CA GLU A 147 12.14 7.76 4.49
C GLU A 147 12.90 8.95 5.08
N SER A 148 12.51 10.18 4.73
CA SER A 148 13.18 11.40 5.20
C SER A 148 13.11 11.55 6.72
N GLU A 149 11.92 11.39 7.32
CA GLU A 149 11.77 11.51 8.77
C GLU A 149 12.47 10.35 9.50
N SER A 150 12.58 9.15 8.90
CA SER A 150 13.26 8.01 9.52
C SER A 150 14.75 8.23 9.64
N ILE A 151 15.38 8.86 8.63
CA ILE A 151 16.80 9.23 8.66
C ILE A 151 17.07 10.20 9.81
N LEU A 152 16.20 11.20 9.96
CA LEU A 152 16.31 12.19 11.03
C LEU A 152 16.09 11.57 12.40
N PHE A 153 15.13 10.65 12.52
CA PHE A 153 14.93 9.89 13.75
C PHE A 153 16.19 9.09 14.13
N MET A 154 16.76 8.34 13.19
CA MET A 154 17.98 7.57 13.43
C MET A 154 19.14 8.48 13.82
N HIS A 155 19.34 9.60 13.13
CA HIS A 155 20.36 10.59 13.48
C HIS A 155 20.15 11.13 14.90
N ASN A 156 18.94 11.55 15.24
CA ASN A 156 18.64 12.12 16.56
C ASN A 156 18.81 11.10 17.70
N VAL A 157 18.47 9.83 17.46
CA VAL A 157 18.67 8.76 18.46
C VAL A 157 20.16 8.47 18.69
N VAL A 158 20.99 8.59 17.66
CA VAL A 158 22.45 8.44 17.79
C VAL A 158 23.05 9.60 18.58
N GLU A 159 22.65 10.83 18.28
CA GLU A 159 23.16 12.05 18.94
C GLU A 159 22.63 12.23 20.37
N TYR A 160 21.36 11.88 20.60
CA TYR A 160 20.63 12.15 21.84
C TYR A 160 19.83 10.91 22.32
N PRO A 161 20.51 9.80 22.65
CA PRO A 161 19.85 8.53 22.99
C PRO A 161 18.94 8.63 24.23
N ASP A 162 19.23 9.53 25.17
CA ASP A 162 18.43 9.73 26.38
C ASP A 162 17.02 10.31 26.08
N GLN A 163 16.82 10.87 24.89
CA GLN A 163 15.56 11.50 24.45
C GLN A 163 14.79 10.63 23.45
N ILE A 164 15.10 9.34 23.37
CA ILE A 164 14.52 8.40 22.40
C ILE A 164 12.98 8.37 22.41
N PHE A 165 12.35 8.55 23.58
CA PHE A 165 10.89 8.63 23.72
C PHE A 165 10.32 9.83 22.96
N ASP A 166 10.90 11.02 23.19
CA ASP A 166 10.47 12.25 22.54
C ASP A 166 10.75 12.22 21.04
N TYR A 167 11.88 11.67 20.61
CA TYR A 167 12.19 11.54 19.19
C TYR A 167 11.31 10.51 18.46
N ALA A 168 10.89 9.43 19.11
CA ALA A 168 9.93 8.49 18.54
C ALA A 168 8.56 9.15 18.35
N ARG A 169 8.12 9.93 19.34
CA ARG A 169 6.92 10.78 19.28
C ARG A 169 7.03 11.83 18.17
N LEU A 170 8.18 12.50 18.05
CA LEU A 170 8.43 13.54 17.04
C LEU A 170 8.39 12.96 15.63
N TYR A 171 9.08 11.84 15.40
CA TYR A 171 9.07 11.13 14.12
C TYR A 171 7.63 10.79 13.70
N ALA A 172 6.89 10.09 14.55
CA ALA A 172 5.56 9.60 14.20
C ALA A 172 4.58 10.77 13.98
N SER A 173 4.64 11.79 14.83
CA SER A 173 3.82 12.98 14.66
C SER A 173 4.17 13.76 13.40
N SER A 174 5.46 13.96 13.11
CA SER A 174 5.92 14.69 11.93
C SER A 174 5.47 14.03 10.63
N VAL A 175 5.64 12.71 10.50
CA VAL A 175 5.19 11.95 9.32
C VAL A 175 3.72 12.19 9.05
N VAL A 176 2.87 12.03 10.08
CA VAL A 176 1.43 12.17 9.92
C VAL A 176 1.03 13.63 9.71
N ALA A 177 1.64 14.57 10.41
CA ALA A 177 1.38 16.00 10.24
C ALA A 177 1.74 16.49 8.83
N ILE A 178 2.81 15.97 8.21
CA ILE A 178 3.15 16.31 6.82
C ILE A 178 2.08 15.77 5.87
N ILE A 179 1.74 14.49 5.99
CA ILE A 179 0.78 13.81 5.09
C ILE A 179 -0.63 14.41 5.23
N VAL A 180 -1.08 14.63 6.46
CA VAL A 180 -2.47 14.97 6.79
C VAL A 180 -2.69 16.48 6.78
N TRP A 181 -1.79 17.24 7.40
CA TRP A 181 -1.93 18.68 7.65
C TRP A 181 -1.02 19.55 6.77
N GLY A 182 -0.04 18.95 6.11
CA GLY A 182 0.95 19.66 5.32
C GLY A 182 2.00 20.37 6.18
N PHE A 183 2.24 19.97 7.43
CA PHE A 183 3.22 20.60 8.31
C PHE A 183 4.19 19.59 8.89
N ARG A 184 5.48 19.94 8.89
CA ARG A 184 6.53 19.16 9.55
C ARG A 184 6.66 19.57 11.01
N ALA A 185 6.71 18.60 11.93
CA ALA A 185 7.11 18.84 13.30
C ALA A 185 8.65 18.78 13.36
N LYS A 186 9.30 19.94 13.42
CA LYS A 186 10.75 20.05 13.22
C LYS A 186 11.53 19.75 14.50
N ASP A 187 10.93 20.06 15.64
CA ASP A 187 11.50 20.04 16.98
C ASP A 187 10.38 19.89 18.02
N PHE A 188 10.74 19.83 19.30
CA PHE A 188 9.77 19.66 20.38
C PHE A 188 8.93 20.89 20.69
N ASP A 189 9.24 22.06 20.11
CA ASP A 189 8.42 23.27 20.27
C ASP A 189 7.41 23.45 19.11
N SER A 190 7.51 22.61 18.08
CA SER A 190 6.57 22.59 16.98
C SER A 190 5.15 22.28 17.46
N PHE A 191 4.15 23.02 16.95
CA PHE A 191 2.73 22.84 17.32
C PHE A 191 2.25 21.39 17.21
N PHE A 192 2.60 20.71 16.11
CA PHE A 192 2.23 19.32 15.85
C PHE A 192 2.94 18.33 16.79
N TYR A 193 3.88 18.78 17.61
CA TYR A 193 4.45 17.99 18.70
C TYR A 193 3.89 18.45 20.06
N LYS A 194 4.22 19.68 20.47
CA LYS A 194 3.97 20.20 21.82
C LYS A 194 2.48 20.30 22.15
N ASP A 195 1.76 21.17 21.44
CA ASP A 195 0.33 21.37 21.66
C ASP A 195 -0.46 20.07 21.41
N PHE A 196 -0.01 19.27 20.44
CA PHE A 196 -0.62 17.98 20.14
C PHE A 196 -0.49 16.98 21.31
N TYR A 197 0.71 16.75 21.85
CA TYR A 197 0.90 15.81 22.96
C TYR A 197 0.35 16.34 24.29
N ASP A 198 0.38 17.66 24.52
CA ASP A 198 -0.31 18.31 25.66
C ASP A 198 -1.81 17.99 25.67
N PHE A 199 -2.43 17.91 24.49
CA PHE A 199 -3.82 17.49 24.32
C PHE A 199 -3.98 15.96 24.40
N VAL A 200 -3.20 15.20 23.62
CA VAL A 200 -3.39 13.74 23.47
C VAL A 200 -3.17 12.99 24.78
N ASP A 201 -2.16 13.35 25.57
CA ASP A 201 -1.90 12.68 26.86
C ASP A 201 -3.10 12.85 27.82
N GLN A 202 -3.76 14.02 27.81
CA GLN A 202 -4.95 14.26 28.62
C GLN A 202 -6.20 13.58 28.07
N TRP A 203 -6.34 13.53 26.74
CA TRP A 203 -7.42 12.81 26.06
C TRP A 203 -7.36 11.31 26.36
N LEU A 204 -6.20 10.68 26.15
CA LEU A 204 -6.00 9.25 26.40
C LEU A 204 -6.25 8.90 27.88
N GLY A 205 -5.70 9.68 28.81
CA GLY A 205 -5.95 9.50 30.24
C GLY A 205 -7.41 9.76 30.67
N ALA A 206 -8.22 10.44 29.85
CA ALA A 206 -9.65 10.64 30.11
C ALA A 206 -10.53 9.50 29.58
N ILE A 207 -10.07 8.73 28.59
CA ILE A 207 -10.83 7.63 27.98
C ILE A 207 -10.36 6.25 28.40
N GLU A 208 -9.25 6.15 29.14
CA GLU A 208 -8.71 4.89 29.66
C GLU A 208 -9.78 4.11 30.47
N PRO A 209 -9.92 2.79 30.25
CA PRO A 209 -10.80 1.95 31.05
C PRO A 209 -10.50 2.11 32.55
N GLY A 210 -11.51 2.45 33.35
CA GLY A 210 -11.36 2.70 34.80
C GLY A 210 -11.12 4.16 35.17
N ALA A 211 -10.81 5.04 34.21
CA ALA A 211 -10.63 6.47 34.47
C ALA A 211 -11.93 7.18 34.86
N ASN A 212 -13.09 6.64 34.47
CA ASN A 212 -14.40 7.19 34.73
C ASN A 212 -15.26 6.17 35.50
N PRO A 213 -16.21 6.62 36.34
CA PRO A 213 -17.23 5.71 36.86
C PRO A 213 -18.03 5.08 35.70
N PRO A 214 -18.77 3.98 35.91
CA PRO A 214 -19.50 3.25 34.87
C PRO A 214 -20.75 4.02 34.40
N VAL A 215 -20.56 5.25 33.91
CA VAL A 215 -21.60 6.21 33.55
C VAL A 215 -22.34 5.79 32.28
N GLU A 216 -21.76 4.90 31.50
CA GLU A 216 -22.38 4.26 30.34
C GLU A 216 -23.39 3.18 30.77
N GLN A 217 -23.07 2.38 31.80
CA GLN A 217 -23.95 1.31 32.29
C GLN A 217 -24.93 1.81 33.36
N ALA A 218 -24.60 2.90 34.04
CA ALA A 218 -25.42 3.58 35.03
C ALA A 218 -25.56 5.08 34.69
N PRO A 219 -26.39 5.45 33.69
CA PRO A 219 -26.52 6.83 33.22
C PRO A 219 -26.91 7.84 34.31
N TRP A 220 -27.58 7.42 35.37
CA TRP A 220 -27.93 8.28 36.50
C TRP A 220 -26.72 8.86 37.24
N LEU A 221 -25.52 8.27 37.09
CA LEU A 221 -24.27 8.84 37.59
C LEU A 221 -23.94 10.20 36.93
N TRP A 222 -24.52 10.51 35.77
CA TRP A 222 -24.45 11.83 35.15
C TRP A 222 -25.16 12.94 35.93
N TYR A 223 -25.97 12.65 36.94
CA TYR A 223 -26.57 13.70 37.79
C TYR A 223 -25.69 14.10 38.98
N PHE A 224 -24.69 13.29 39.32
CA PHE A 224 -23.83 13.54 40.49
C PHE A 224 -22.55 14.29 40.11
N PRO A 225 -22.04 15.20 40.97
CA PRO A 225 -20.76 15.87 40.72
C PRO A 225 -19.61 14.85 40.72
N GLY A 226 -18.55 15.12 39.94
CA GLY A 226 -17.39 14.24 39.89
C GLY A 226 -16.19 14.87 39.19
N LYS A 227 -14.98 14.54 39.63
CA LYS A 227 -13.72 15.02 39.00
C LYS A 227 -13.64 14.64 37.52
N TRP A 228 -14.16 13.46 37.16
CA TRP A 228 -14.23 12.97 35.78
C TRP A 228 -14.99 13.91 34.84
N LYS A 229 -16.07 14.57 35.32
CA LYS A 229 -16.79 15.58 34.52
C LYS A 229 -15.94 16.80 34.26
N LYS A 230 -15.30 17.36 35.30
CA LYS A 230 -14.44 18.54 35.15
C LYS A 230 -13.31 18.26 34.15
N ARG A 231 -12.69 17.08 34.23
CA ARG A 231 -11.71 16.61 33.24
C ARG A 231 -12.32 16.54 31.84
N ALA A 232 -13.50 15.94 31.67
CA ALA A 232 -14.17 15.87 30.37
C ALA A 232 -14.48 17.25 29.75
N TYR A 233 -14.94 18.22 30.55
CA TYR A 233 -15.13 19.60 30.08
C TYR A 233 -13.80 20.27 29.69
N HIS A 234 -12.75 20.05 30.48
CA HIS A 234 -11.42 20.59 30.18
C HIS A 234 -10.84 20.02 28.88
N VAL A 235 -10.84 18.69 28.73
CA VAL A 235 -10.35 17.99 27.54
C VAL A 235 -11.17 18.35 26.30
N ARG A 236 -12.49 18.54 26.44
CA ARG A 236 -13.31 19.09 25.35
C ARG A 236 -12.83 20.47 24.90
N GLY A 237 -12.52 21.35 25.84
CA GLY A 237 -11.97 22.67 25.54
C GLY A 237 -10.62 22.58 24.82
N LEU A 238 -9.73 21.70 25.28
CA LEU A 238 -8.43 21.45 24.66
C LEU A 238 -8.55 20.90 23.23
N MET A 239 -9.44 19.93 23.01
CA MET A 239 -9.70 19.37 21.68
C MET A 239 -10.23 20.47 20.74
N ASP A 240 -11.22 21.24 21.20
CA ASP A 240 -11.80 22.35 20.45
C ASP A 240 -10.72 23.39 20.08
N SER A 241 -9.85 23.78 21.03
CA SER A 241 -8.79 24.78 20.77
C SER A 241 -7.68 24.25 19.86
N THR A 242 -7.24 23.01 20.07
CA THR A 242 -6.13 22.40 19.31
C THR A 242 -6.50 22.24 17.84
N TRP A 243 -7.65 21.64 17.54
CA TRP A 243 -8.06 21.42 16.14
C TRP A 243 -8.51 22.70 15.45
N SER A 244 -9.05 23.68 16.18
CA SER A 244 -9.31 25.00 15.62
C SER A 244 -8.02 25.74 15.27
N LYS A 245 -6.99 25.67 16.12
CA LYS A 245 -5.66 26.26 15.86
C LYS A 245 -4.98 25.57 14.68
N ALA A 246 -4.98 24.23 14.64
CA ALA A 246 -4.44 23.46 13.51
C ALA A 246 -5.11 23.84 12.19
N ARG A 247 -6.45 23.94 12.18
CA ARG A 247 -7.21 24.36 10.99
C ARG A 247 -6.88 25.80 10.59
N LYS A 248 -6.80 26.73 11.55
CA LYS A 248 -6.42 28.12 11.28
C LYS A 248 -5.03 28.21 10.64
N MET A 249 -4.06 27.42 11.10
CA MET A 249 -2.72 27.39 10.48
C MET A 249 -2.76 26.97 9.01
N VAL A 250 -3.61 26.00 8.66
CA VAL A 250 -3.84 25.58 7.26
C VAL A 250 -4.49 26.71 6.47
N ASP A 251 -5.55 27.32 6.99
CA ASP A 251 -6.27 28.40 6.31
C ASP A 251 -5.36 29.63 6.09
N ASP A 252 -4.53 29.98 7.08
CA ASP A 252 -3.59 31.11 7.01
C ASP A 252 -2.53 30.87 5.92
N ARG A 253 -1.91 29.67 5.85
CA ARG A 253 -0.92 29.38 4.79
C ARG A 253 -1.55 29.34 3.40
N ARG A 254 -2.76 28.80 3.27
CA ARG A 254 -3.49 28.75 1.99
C ARG A 254 -3.88 30.15 1.51
N THR A 255 -4.28 31.04 2.43
CA THR A 255 -4.56 32.45 2.11
C THR A 255 -3.31 33.18 1.61
N ALA A 256 -2.13 32.80 2.09
CA ALA A 256 -0.85 33.28 1.59
C ALA A 256 -0.39 32.63 0.26
N GLY A 257 -1.20 31.76 -0.35
CA GLY A 257 -0.89 31.06 -1.60
C GLY A 257 -0.12 29.75 -1.44
N ASP A 258 0.13 29.28 -0.22
CA ASP A 258 0.85 28.03 0.08
C ASP A 258 -0.12 26.85 0.23
N VAL A 259 -0.52 26.30 -0.92
CA VAL A 259 -1.30 25.06 -1.04
C VAL A 259 -0.34 23.88 -1.22
N ARG A 260 -0.41 22.91 -0.32
CA ARG A 260 0.51 21.75 -0.26
C ARG A 260 -0.19 20.47 -0.70
N ASP A 261 0.59 19.45 -1.05
CA ASP A 261 0.09 18.09 -1.31
C ASP A 261 -0.19 17.35 0.01
N ALA A 262 -1.15 17.86 0.78
CA ALA A 262 -1.63 17.24 2.01
C ALA A 262 -3.11 16.86 1.89
N ILE A 263 -3.53 15.83 2.64
CA ILE A 263 -4.91 15.33 2.56
C ILE A 263 -5.92 16.43 2.89
N ILE A 264 -5.61 17.32 3.85
CA ILE A 264 -6.50 18.42 4.19
C ILE A 264 -6.68 19.41 3.05
N ASP A 265 -5.62 19.79 2.34
CA ASP A 265 -5.69 20.73 1.21
C ASP A 265 -6.60 20.17 0.11
N MET A 266 -6.37 18.92 -0.28
CA MET A 266 -7.18 18.24 -1.29
C MET A 266 -8.66 18.21 -0.90
N LYS A 267 -8.97 17.91 0.37
CA LYS A 267 -10.35 17.82 0.85
C LYS A 267 -11.02 19.17 1.06
N LEU A 268 -10.26 20.21 1.37
CA LEU A 268 -10.78 21.58 1.37
C LEU A 268 -11.20 22.01 -0.04
N ASP A 269 -10.41 21.68 -1.06
CA ASP A 269 -10.75 21.99 -2.45
C ASP A 269 -11.96 21.19 -2.94
N GLU A 270 -11.99 19.88 -2.63
CA GLU A 270 -13.07 18.98 -3.01
C GLU A 270 -14.41 19.41 -2.38
N TYR A 271 -14.45 19.65 -1.07
CA TYR A 271 -15.69 20.01 -0.36
C TYR A 271 -16.08 21.48 -0.56
N GLY A 272 -15.11 22.36 -0.84
CA GLY A 272 -15.39 23.73 -1.25
C GLY A 272 -16.19 23.80 -2.55
N LYS A 273 -15.93 22.87 -3.49
CA LYS A 273 -16.64 22.79 -4.79
C LYS A 273 -17.88 21.89 -4.76
N GLY A 274 -17.78 20.73 -4.11
CA GLY A 274 -18.80 19.67 -4.12
C GLY A 274 -19.84 19.75 -2.99
N GLY A 275 -19.67 20.68 -2.05
CA GLY A 275 -20.48 20.76 -0.84
C GLY A 275 -19.92 19.91 0.30
N TRP A 276 -20.35 20.23 1.53
CA TRP A 276 -19.80 19.64 2.75
C TRP A 276 -20.68 18.49 3.26
N PRO A 277 -20.18 17.25 3.30
CA PRO A 277 -20.95 16.10 3.79
C PRO A 277 -20.98 16.02 5.33
N MET A 278 -20.27 16.90 6.03
CA MET A 278 -20.19 16.98 7.49
C MET A 278 -19.96 18.42 7.95
N SER A 279 -20.16 18.69 9.24
CA SER A 279 -19.88 20.01 9.81
C SER A 279 -18.37 20.32 9.77
N GLN A 280 -18.00 21.61 9.77
CA GLN A 280 -16.60 22.04 9.88
C GLN A 280 -15.92 21.46 11.13
N TYR A 281 -16.65 21.37 12.24
CA TYR A 281 -16.13 20.77 13.46
C TYR A 281 -15.80 19.28 13.27
N SER A 282 -16.71 18.52 12.63
CA SER A 282 -16.52 17.10 12.33
C SER A 282 -15.39 16.88 11.33
N PHE A 283 -15.24 17.78 10.37
CA PHE A 283 -14.11 17.80 9.44
C PHE A 283 -12.79 18.02 10.19
N ASN A 284 -12.67 19.08 10.99
CA ASN A 284 -11.43 19.35 11.74
C ASN A 284 -11.07 18.19 12.68
N ASN A 285 -12.08 17.57 13.32
CA ASN A 285 -11.88 16.38 14.14
C ASN A 285 -11.35 15.20 13.32
N LEU A 286 -11.88 14.92 12.12
CA LEU A 286 -11.38 13.84 11.26
C LEU A 286 -9.86 13.93 11.03
N PHE A 287 -9.34 15.13 10.72
CA PHE A 287 -7.91 15.33 10.49
C PHE A 287 -7.11 15.31 11.81
N GLY A 288 -7.71 15.74 12.91
CA GLY A 288 -7.13 15.64 14.25
C GLY A 288 -6.99 14.19 14.69
N GLU A 289 -8.01 13.38 14.46
CA GLU A 289 -8.05 11.95 14.73
C GLU A 289 -7.04 11.16 13.91
N LEU A 290 -6.80 11.55 12.66
CA LEU A 290 -5.74 10.96 11.83
C LEU A 290 -4.37 11.16 12.47
N LEU A 291 -4.11 12.35 13.03
CA LEU A 291 -2.89 12.64 13.77
C LEU A 291 -2.82 11.90 15.11
N GLU A 292 -3.90 11.95 15.91
CA GLU A 292 -4.05 11.21 17.18
C GLU A 292 -3.71 9.72 17.00
N ALA A 293 -4.40 9.07 16.06
CA ALA A 293 -4.25 7.64 15.84
C ALA A 293 -2.91 7.27 15.21
N GLY A 294 -2.39 8.07 14.27
CA GLY A 294 -1.16 7.77 13.54
C GLY A 294 0.12 8.05 14.33
N ALA A 295 0.14 9.10 15.14
CA ALA A 295 1.34 9.54 15.86
C ALA A 295 1.61 8.68 17.11
N ASP A 296 0.66 8.59 18.03
CA ASP A 296 0.89 7.93 19.32
C ASP A 296 1.10 6.41 19.17
N THR A 297 0.29 5.75 18.32
CA THR A 297 0.37 4.29 18.18
C THR A 297 1.66 3.82 17.53
N THR A 298 2.16 4.57 16.53
CA THR A 298 3.41 4.28 15.84
C THR A 298 4.62 4.54 16.74
N ALA A 299 4.63 5.65 17.48
CA ALA A 299 5.69 5.94 18.44
C ALA A 299 5.81 4.84 19.51
N ASN A 300 4.68 4.41 20.08
CA ASN A 300 4.65 3.31 21.06
C ASN A 300 5.17 1.97 20.48
N MET A 301 4.85 1.67 19.22
CA MET A 301 5.33 0.45 18.56
C MET A 301 6.84 0.51 18.27
N LEU A 302 7.36 1.67 17.83
CA LEU A 302 8.80 1.86 17.65
C LEU A 302 9.56 1.65 18.96
N LEU A 303 9.09 2.26 20.05
CA LEU A 303 9.67 2.09 21.39
C LEU A 303 9.59 0.64 21.86
N THR A 304 8.50 -0.06 21.55
CA THR A 304 8.35 -1.50 21.83
C THR A 304 9.36 -2.35 21.07
N ILE A 305 9.59 -2.05 19.78
CA ILE A 305 10.61 -2.73 18.97
C ILE A 305 12.00 -2.47 19.53
N ILE A 306 12.32 -1.21 19.85
CA ILE A 306 13.61 -0.82 20.45
C ILE A 306 13.83 -1.56 21.77
N LEU A 307 12.82 -1.59 22.65
CA LEU A 307 12.84 -2.34 23.90
C LEU A 307 13.10 -3.84 23.64
N ALA A 308 12.40 -4.43 22.66
CA ALA A 308 12.55 -5.83 22.32
C ALA A 308 13.96 -6.15 21.85
N VAL A 309 14.48 -5.45 20.84
CA VAL A 309 15.83 -5.74 20.31
C VAL A 309 16.94 -5.44 21.31
N THR A 310 16.72 -4.53 22.27
CA THR A 310 17.65 -4.28 23.37
C THR A 310 17.65 -5.43 24.38
N LYS A 311 16.48 -6.00 24.67
CA LYS A 311 16.31 -7.12 25.59
C LYS A 311 16.76 -8.47 25.00
N PHE A 312 16.67 -8.62 23.68
CA PHE A 312 16.96 -9.85 22.93
C PHE A 312 18.06 -9.59 21.89
N PRO A 313 19.33 -9.41 22.31
CA PRO A 313 20.43 -9.01 21.44
C PRO A 313 20.74 -10.00 20.31
N GLU A 314 20.38 -11.28 20.47
CA GLU A 314 20.48 -12.30 19.43
C GLU A 314 19.56 -12.01 18.23
N VAL A 315 18.37 -11.45 18.50
CA VAL A 315 17.44 -10.99 17.46
C VAL A 315 18.04 -9.80 16.72
N GLN A 316 18.62 -8.84 17.46
CA GLN A 316 19.29 -7.69 16.86
C GLN A 316 20.48 -8.11 15.98
N ALA A 317 21.29 -9.07 16.45
CA ALA A 317 22.43 -9.60 15.69
C ALA A 317 21.98 -10.29 14.39
N LYS A 318 20.87 -11.03 14.42
CA LYS A 318 20.30 -11.66 13.23
C LYS A 318 19.72 -10.65 12.24
N ALA A 319 19.02 -9.63 12.74
CA ALA A 319 18.53 -8.50 11.94
C ALA A 319 19.68 -7.75 11.25
N ARG A 320 20.76 -7.49 11.98
CA ARG A 320 21.96 -6.82 11.44
C ARG A 320 22.59 -7.61 10.30
N LYS A 321 22.71 -8.94 10.41
CA LYS A 321 23.23 -9.77 9.32
C LYS A 321 22.39 -9.67 8.03
N GLU A 322 21.07 -9.62 8.15
CA GLU A 322 20.18 -9.44 7.00
C GLU A 322 20.32 -8.04 6.39
N LEU A 323 20.35 -7.00 7.23
CA LEU A 323 20.54 -5.61 6.81
C LEU A 323 21.89 -5.39 6.13
N ASP A 324 22.99 -5.86 6.71
CA ASP A 324 24.34 -5.71 6.16
C ASP A 324 24.46 -6.40 4.78
N ALA A 325 23.81 -7.56 4.62
CA ALA A 325 23.81 -8.29 3.36
C ALA A 325 23.02 -7.60 2.23
N VAL A 326 21.96 -6.86 2.57
CA VAL A 326 21.05 -6.23 1.60
C VAL A 326 21.40 -4.76 1.33
N CYS A 327 21.72 -4.02 2.39
CA CYS A 327 21.92 -2.57 2.36
C CYS A 327 23.40 -2.18 2.38
N GLY A 328 24.29 -3.05 2.88
CA GLY A 328 25.68 -2.70 3.16
C GLY A 328 25.82 -1.73 4.35
N VAL A 329 27.00 -1.12 4.48
CA VAL A 329 27.33 -0.19 5.58
C VAL A 329 27.40 1.28 5.15
N GLU A 330 27.27 1.56 3.86
CA GLU A 330 27.51 2.89 3.26
C GLU A 330 26.23 3.75 3.15
N ARG A 331 25.04 3.18 3.40
CA ARG A 331 23.76 3.89 3.28
C ARG A 331 22.71 3.35 4.24
N THR A 332 21.69 4.16 4.49
CA THR A 332 20.49 3.73 5.23
C THR A 332 19.60 2.81 4.38
N PRO A 333 18.82 1.90 4.99
CA PRO A 333 17.79 1.13 4.29
C PRO A 333 16.75 2.05 3.63
N LEU A 334 16.27 1.64 2.45
CA LEU A 334 15.19 2.30 1.72
C LEU A 334 13.99 1.36 1.61
N PHE A 335 12.80 1.87 1.26
CA PHE A 335 11.63 1.01 1.07
C PHE A 335 11.83 -0.03 -0.05
N SER A 336 12.63 0.30 -1.07
CA SER A 336 12.98 -0.62 -2.15
C SER A 336 13.77 -1.85 -1.67
N ASP A 337 14.38 -1.80 -0.48
CA ASP A 337 15.07 -2.94 0.13
C ASP A 337 14.11 -3.91 0.84
N PHE A 338 12.91 -3.46 1.21
CA PHE A 338 12.04 -4.16 2.16
C PHE A 338 11.63 -5.57 1.71
N GLU A 339 11.41 -5.80 0.41
CA GLU A 339 11.11 -7.15 -0.11
C GLU A 339 12.24 -8.16 0.17
N ARG A 340 13.48 -7.69 0.34
CA ARG A 340 14.68 -8.49 0.63
C ARG A 340 15.01 -8.57 2.12
N LEU A 341 14.20 -7.95 2.98
CA LEU A 341 14.37 -7.90 4.44
C LEU A 341 13.23 -8.65 5.17
N PRO A 342 12.97 -9.94 4.87
CA PRO A 342 11.85 -10.66 5.44
C PRO A 342 11.94 -10.82 6.96
N TYR A 343 13.15 -10.92 7.53
CA TYR A 343 13.32 -11.05 8.98
C TYR A 343 12.99 -9.74 9.72
N ILE A 344 13.28 -8.57 9.12
CA ILE A 344 12.82 -7.27 9.65
C ILE A 344 11.30 -7.25 9.78
N ASN A 345 10.56 -7.74 8.78
CA ASN A 345 9.10 -7.82 8.89
C ASN A 345 8.65 -8.81 9.99
N CYS A 346 9.37 -9.90 10.19
CA CYS A 346 9.09 -10.84 11.28
C CYS A 346 9.23 -10.18 12.66
N ILE A 347 10.19 -9.27 12.85
CA ILE A 347 10.38 -8.50 14.08
C ILE A 347 9.17 -7.59 14.34
N ILE A 348 8.69 -6.89 13.30
CA ILE A 348 7.53 -6.00 13.41
C ILE A 348 6.29 -6.81 13.85
N LYS A 349 6.06 -7.96 13.22
CA LYS A 349 4.93 -8.85 13.54
C LYS A 349 5.02 -9.42 14.95
N GLU A 350 6.22 -9.82 15.39
CA GLU A 350 6.42 -10.29 16.74
C GLU A 350 6.25 -9.17 17.77
N ALA A 351 6.62 -7.92 17.47
CA ALA A 351 6.36 -6.79 18.36
C ALA A 351 4.86 -6.55 18.54
N LEU A 352 4.10 -6.55 17.43
CA LEU A 352 2.65 -6.40 17.43
C LEU A 352 1.90 -7.57 18.10
N ARG A 353 2.52 -8.75 18.20
CA ARG A 353 1.99 -9.91 18.94
C ARG A 353 2.41 -9.88 20.41
N TRP A 354 3.69 -9.66 20.68
CA TRP A 354 4.29 -9.73 22.01
C TRP A 354 3.71 -8.65 22.92
N ARG A 355 3.71 -7.39 22.46
CA ARG A 355 3.21 -6.23 23.20
C ARG A 355 2.42 -5.32 22.22
N PRO A 356 1.16 -5.68 21.90
CA PRO A 356 0.32 -4.87 21.03
C PRO A 356 0.06 -3.49 21.65
N THR A 357 0.08 -2.44 20.82
CA THR A 357 -0.30 -1.08 21.25
C THR A 357 -1.70 -1.00 21.83
N SER A 358 -2.62 -1.85 21.35
CA SER A 358 -3.97 -2.01 21.90
C SER A 358 -4.17 -3.45 22.36
N ASP A 359 -4.17 -3.66 23.67
CA ASP A 359 -4.31 -4.96 24.32
C ASP A 359 -5.76 -5.49 24.29
N LEU A 360 -6.74 -4.58 24.42
CA LEU A 360 -8.17 -4.89 24.46
C LEU A 360 -8.88 -4.74 23.12
N GLY A 361 -8.22 -4.12 22.13
CA GLY A 361 -8.91 -3.55 20.98
C GLY A 361 -9.91 -2.44 21.40
N ILE A 362 -10.74 -1.99 20.46
CA ILE A 362 -11.78 -1.00 20.73
C ILE A 362 -13.13 -1.70 20.74
N PRO A 363 -13.99 -1.53 21.77
CA PRO A 363 -15.19 -2.33 21.92
C PRO A 363 -16.22 -2.04 20.84
N HIS A 364 -16.95 -3.08 20.45
CA HIS A 364 -18.05 -3.04 19.50
C HIS A 364 -19.38 -3.17 20.25
N ARG A 365 -20.49 -2.84 19.59
CA ARG A 365 -21.85 -3.10 20.08
C ARG A 365 -22.60 -3.94 19.06
N LEU A 366 -23.25 -4.98 19.55
CA LEU A 366 -24.11 -5.83 18.74
C LEU A 366 -25.46 -5.14 18.50
N SER A 367 -25.85 -4.94 17.24
CA SER A 367 -27.05 -4.16 16.89
C SER A 367 -28.37 -4.96 16.94
N LYS A 368 -28.31 -6.29 16.96
CA LYS A 368 -29.45 -7.20 17.07
C LYS A 368 -29.05 -8.52 17.73
N ASP A 369 -30.02 -9.21 18.33
CA ASP A 369 -29.82 -10.55 18.89
C ASP A 369 -29.18 -11.51 17.87
N ASP A 370 -28.25 -12.34 18.35
CA ASP A 370 -27.56 -13.36 17.55
C ASP A 370 -27.24 -14.60 18.39
N TRP A 371 -26.88 -15.69 17.70
CA TRP A 371 -26.43 -16.93 18.32
C TRP A 371 -25.12 -17.39 17.69
N TYR A 372 -24.21 -17.88 18.52
CA TYR A 372 -22.94 -18.47 18.09
C TYR A 372 -22.65 -19.72 18.91
N GLU A 373 -22.52 -20.87 18.24
CA GLU A 373 -22.22 -22.18 18.86
C GLU A 373 -23.09 -22.50 20.09
N GLY A 374 -24.39 -22.21 19.99
CA GLY A 374 -25.35 -22.46 21.07
C GLY A 374 -25.37 -21.41 22.18
N MET A 375 -24.50 -20.40 22.13
CA MET A 375 -24.50 -19.27 23.06
C MET A 375 -25.31 -18.09 22.49
N PHE A 376 -26.12 -17.48 23.35
CA PHE A 376 -26.94 -16.31 23.01
C PHE A 376 -26.17 -15.01 23.19
N PHE A 377 -26.20 -14.15 22.17
CA PHE A 377 -25.60 -12.84 22.16
C PHE A 377 -26.73 -11.81 22.04
N PRO A 378 -27.18 -11.21 23.16
CA PRO A 378 -28.29 -10.26 23.10
C PRO A 378 -27.85 -8.96 22.43
N LYS A 379 -28.80 -8.32 21.76
CA LYS A 379 -28.70 -6.94 21.28
C LYS A 379 -28.16 -6.03 22.39
N ASP A 380 -27.37 -5.05 21.96
CA ASP A 380 -26.70 -4.05 22.80
C ASP A 380 -25.60 -4.62 23.70
N SER A 381 -25.22 -5.90 23.52
CA SER A 381 -23.99 -6.43 24.13
C SER A 381 -22.76 -5.67 23.65
N VAL A 382 -21.88 -5.35 24.59
CA VAL A 382 -20.54 -4.83 24.30
C VAL A 382 -19.65 -6.00 23.93
N ILE A 383 -19.06 -5.97 22.73
CA ILE A 383 -18.21 -7.04 22.21
C ILE A 383 -16.75 -6.59 22.24
N TRP A 384 -15.91 -7.33 22.96
CA TRP A 384 -14.47 -7.10 23.03
C TRP A 384 -13.72 -8.12 22.18
N LEU A 385 -12.82 -7.63 21.32
CA LEU A 385 -11.81 -8.46 20.66
C LEU A 385 -10.57 -8.44 21.56
N ALA A 386 -10.38 -9.46 22.38
CA ALA A 386 -9.28 -9.51 23.34
C ALA A 386 -7.96 -9.89 22.65
N ALA A 387 -7.36 -8.92 21.95
CA ALA A 387 -6.13 -9.13 21.17
C ALA A 387 -5.01 -9.72 22.04
N TRP A 388 -4.80 -9.17 23.24
CA TRP A 388 -3.83 -9.69 24.21
C TRP A 388 -4.10 -11.16 24.55
N ALA A 389 -5.34 -11.51 24.90
CA ALA A 389 -5.69 -12.89 25.27
C ALA A 389 -5.46 -13.88 24.11
N ILE A 390 -5.72 -13.46 22.86
CA ILE A 390 -5.40 -14.26 21.67
C ILE A 390 -3.88 -14.43 21.52
N HIS A 391 -3.10 -13.37 21.78
CA HIS A 391 -1.65 -13.34 21.58
C HIS A 391 -0.85 -14.06 22.66
N GLN A 392 -1.42 -14.21 23.86
CA GLN A 392 -0.85 -14.96 24.98
C GLN A 392 -1.43 -16.38 25.12
N ASN A 393 -2.14 -16.87 24.11
CA ASN A 393 -2.64 -18.24 24.11
C ASN A 393 -1.47 -19.22 23.81
N ASP A 394 -1.16 -20.10 24.76
CA ASP A 394 -0.07 -21.08 24.68
C ASP A 394 -0.21 -22.09 23.51
N GLU A 395 -1.44 -22.42 23.10
CA GLU A 395 -1.69 -23.32 21.97
C GLU A 395 -1.38 -22.63 20.63
N LEU A 396 -1.66 -21.33 20.55
CA LEU A 396 -1.42 -20.54 19.34
C LEU A 396 0.03 -20.02 19.26
N TYR A 397 0.60 -19.63 20.41
CA TYR A 397 1.92 -19.03 20.53
C TYR A 397 2.67 -19.70 21.69
N PRO A 398 3.30 -20.87 21.50
CA PRO A 398 4.08 -21.52 22.54
C PRO A 398 5.20 -20.61 23.03
N ASP A 399 5.39 -20.47 24.35
CA ASP A 399 6.35 -19.51 24.94
C ASP A 399 6.04 -18.05 24.53
N HIS A 400 4.76 -17.66 24.63
CA HIS A 400 4.23 -16.38 24.18
C HIS A 400 4.91 -15.15 24.83
N ASP A 401 5.55 -15.30 25.99
CA ASP A 401 6.24 -14.20 26.68
C ASP A 401 7.67 -13.97 26.18
N TYR A 402 8.27 -14.94 25.50
CA TYR A 402 9.55 -14.77 24.82
C TYR A 402 9.35 -14.11 23.45
N PHE A 403 10.15 -13.08 23.17
CA PHE A 403 10.12 -12.37 21.89
C PHE A 403 10.89 -13.18 20.83
N ASN A 404 10.17 -13.91 19.99
CA ASN A 404 10.77 -14.75 18.96
C ASN A 404 10.21 -14.43 17.56
N PRO A 405 10.91 -13.60 16.76
CA PRO A 405 10.53 -13.33 15.37
C PRO A 405 10.52 -14.55 14.45
N ASP A 406 11.27 -15.62 14.75
CA ASP A 406 11.32 -16.82 13.89
C ASP A 406 9.97 -17.54 13.79
N ARG A 407 9.03 -17.25 14.70
CA ARG A 407 7.62 -17.63 14.58
C ARG A 407 7.01 -17.25 13.24
N PHE A 408 7.46 -16.15 12.63
CA PHE A 408 6.91 -15.62 11.38
C PHE A 408 7.79 -15.86 10.16
N ILE A 409 8.86 -16.66 10.23
CA ILE A 409 9.81 -16.82 9.11
C ILE A 409 9.14 -17.39 7.85
N ASN A 410 8.16 -18.28 8.01
CA ASN A 410 7.33 -18.82 6.92
C ASN A 410 6.09 -17.96 6.61
N HIS A 411 5.97 -16.82 7.30
CA HIS A 411 4.85 -15.88 7.24
C HIS A 411 5.34 -14.44 7.13
N SER A 412 6.37 -14.20 6.32
CA SER A 412 7.03 -12.90 6.19
C SER A 412 6.26 -11.86 5.36
N LYS A 413 5.03 -12.14 4.90
CA LYS A 413 4.19 -11.08 4.32
C LYS A 413 3.69 -10.10 5.38
N LEU A 414 3.30 -8.91 4.94
CA LEU A 414 2.75 -7.87 5.80
C LEU A 414 1.43 -8.27 6.44
N ALA A 415 1.07 -7.58 7.52
CA ALA A 415 -0.18 -7.76 8.23
C ALA A 415 -1.40 -7.63 7.32
N ASN A 416 -1.43 -6.67 6.40
CA ASN A 416 -2.56 -6.48 5.49
C ASN A 416 -2.80 -7.68 4.57
N ASP A 417 -1.74 -8.39 4.14
CA ASP A 417 -1.86 -9.58 3.31
C ASP A 417 -2.45 -10.77 4.09
N TYR A 418 -2.34 -10.79 5.42
CA TYR A 418 -2.89 -11.84 6.28
C TYR A 418 -4.20 -11.46 6.98
N ALA A 419 -4.49 -10.17 7.09
CA ALA A 419 -5.69 -9.66 7.77
C ALA A 419 -6.99 -9.97 6.99
N VAL A 420 -6.89 -10.14 5.67
CA VAL A 420 -7.99 -10.43 4.74
C VAL A 420 -7.75 -11.76 4.02
N GLY A 421 -8.17 -12.85 4.65
CA GLY A 421 -8.26 -14.19 4.05
C GLY A 421 -9.71 -14.68 3.96
N PRO A 422 -10.06 -15.52 2.95
CA PRO A 422 -11.41 -16.06 2.78
C PRO A 422 -11.84 -16.99 3.92
N ASN A 423 -10.88 -17.52 4.68
CA ASN A 423 -11.11 -18.42 5.81
C ASN A 423 -10.22 -18.05 7.00
N TRP A 424 -10.76 -18.16 8.22
CA TRP A 424 -9.97 -18.02 9.45
C TRP A 424 -8.79 -19.00 9.48
N GLN A 425 -8.94 -20.20 8.93
CA GLN A 425 -7.87 -21.20 8.87
C GLN A 425 -6.68 -20.78 8.01
N GLU A 426 -6.88 -19.93 7.00
CA GLU A 426 -5.76 -19.39 6.20
C GLU A 426 -5.08 -18.22 6.91
N ARG A 427 -5.87 -17.41 7.62
CA ARG A 427 -5.36 -16.45 8.61
C ARG A 427 -4.65 -17.16 9.77
N ASP A 428 -4.95 -18.43 10.04
CA ASP A 428 -4.37 -19.26 11.11
C ASP A 428 -3.19 -20.13 10.67
N LYS A 429 -3.15 -20.53 9.39
CA LYS A 429 -1.95 -21.09 8.76
C LYS A 429 -0.82 -20.09 8.73
N SER A 430 -1.11 -18.79 8.74
CA SER A 430 -0.16 -17.76 9.14
C SER A 430 -0.34 -17.46 10.62
N LEU A 431 0.70 -17.54 11.42
CA LEU A 431 0.70 -16.88 12.72
C LEU A 431 0.48 -15.39 12.43
N HIS A 432 -0.72 -14.86 12.60
CA HIS A 432 -1.03 -13.46 12.33
C HIS A 432 -1.65 -12.83 13.57
N HIS A 433 -1.12 -11.67 13.94
CA HIS A 433 -1.58 -10.90 15.08
C HIS A 433 -2.91 -10.18 14.78
N TYR A 434 -3.49 -9.61 15.83
CA TYR A 434 -4.76 -8.89 15.82
C TYR A 434 -4.59 -7.41 16.21
N GLY A 435 -3.35 -6.89 16.15
CA GLY A 435 -3.01 -5.52 16.54
C GLY A 435 -3.78 -4.44 15.77
N TYR A 436 -4.23 -4.73 14.54
CA TYR A 436 -5.06 -3.82 13.74
C TYR A 436 -6.58 -4.10 13.85
N GLY A 437 -6.99 -5.05 14.68
CA GLY A 437 -8.38 -5.48 14.82
C GLY A 437 -8.87 -6.38 13.70
N ALA A 438 -10.18 -6.34 13.44
CA ALA A 438 -10.87 -7.22 12.49
C ALA A 438 -12.15 -6.59 11.90
N GLY A 439 -12.65 -7.17 10.81
CA GLY A 439 -13.91 -6.78 10.19
C GLY A 439 -13.95 -5.34 9.64
N ARG A 440 -15.15 -4.77 9.55
CA ARG A 440 -15.38 -3.43 8.94
C ARG A 440 -14.77 -2.27 9.72
N ARG A 441 -14.37 -2.50 10.98
CA ARG A 441 -13.72 -1.50 11.86
C ARG A 441 -12.22 -1.74 12.05
N MET A 442 -11.62 -2.64 11.25
CA MET A 442 -10.17 -2.82 11.21
C MET A 442 -9.45 -1.49 10.98
N CYS A 443 -8.23 -1.33 11.49
CA CYS A 443 -7.45 -0.11 11.34
C CYS A 443 -7.29 0.25 9.84
N PRO A 444 -7.70 1.45 9.41
CA PRO A 444 -7.49 1.89 8.03
C PRO A 444 -6.03 2.33 7.79
N GLY A 445 -5.30 2.69 8.84
CA GLY A 445 -3.89 3.06 8.79
C GLY A 445 -2.93 1.88 8.65
N ILE A 446 -3.44 0.64 8.54
CA ILE A 446 -2.61 -0.56 8.39
C ILE A 446 -1.64 -0.45 7.20
N HIS A 447 -2.05 0.19 6.10
CA HIS A 447 -1.19 0.36 4.93
C HIS A 447 -0.11 1.44 5.12
N LEU A 448 -0.41 2.48 5.90
CA LEU A 448 0.58 3.51 6.25
C LEU A 448 1.60 2.95 7.25
N ALA A 449 1.15 2.10 8.18
CA ALA A 449 1.98 1.47 9.19
C ALA A 449 2.82 0.30 8.65
N GLU A 450 2.29 -0.47 7.69
CA GLU A 450 2.94 -1.61 7.07
C GLU A 450 2.75 -1.58 5.55
N ARG A 451 3.86 -1.59 4.81
CA ARG A 451 3.87 -1.24 3.39
C ARG A 451 4.70 -2.17 2.50
N LYS A 452 4.26 -2.34 1.24
CA LYS A 452 4.88 -3.15 0.18
C LYS A 452 4.71 -2.46 -1.18
N MET A 453 5.67 -2.63 -2.09
CA MET A 453 5.51 -2.34 -3.53
C MET A 453 4.68 -3.44 -4.22
N SER A 454 3.62 -3.11 -4.98
CA SER A 454 2.66 -4.12 -5.45
C SER A 454 2.14 -3.93 -6.88
N VAL A 455 2.11 -5.01 -7.66
CA VAL A 455 1.32 -5.16 -8.92
C VAL A 455 0.07 -6.05 -8.73
N LYS A 456 -0.24 -6.40 -7.47
CA LYS A 456 -1.39 -7.24 -7.10
C LYS A 456 -2.70 -6.62 -7.61
N ASP A 457 -3.59 -7.47 -8.11
CA ASP A 457 -4.92 -7.15 -8.66
C ASP A 457 -4.94 -6.31 -9.95
N LYS A 458 -3.77 -5.90 -10.47
CA LYS A 458 -3.65 -5.24 -11.78
C LYS A 458 -3.96 -6.22 -12.92
N VAL A 459 -4.50 -5.72 -14.02
CA VAL A 459 -4.71 -6.50 -15.24
C VAL A 459 -3.57 -6.25 -16.23
N ALA A 460 -2.82 -7.31 -16.56
CA ALA A 460 -1.67 -7.23 -17.44
C ALA A 460 -1.89 -8.00 -18.74
N ILE A 461 -1.47 -7.42 -19.86
CA ILE A 461 -1.41 -8.07 -21.17
C ILE A 461 0.07 -8.23 -21.55
N VAL A 462 0.47 -9.44 -21.95
CA VAL A 462 1.82 -9.71 -22.46
C VAL A 462 1.70 -10.27 -23.87
N THR A 463 2.13 -9.51 -24.88
CA THR A 463 2.17 -9.98 -26.27
C THR A 463 3.43 -10.80 -26.54
N GLY A 464 3.32 -11.84 -27.35
CA GLY A 464 4.38 -12.86 -27.47
C GLY A 464 4.67 -13.54 -26.14
N GLY A 465 3.66 -13.71 -25.29
CA GLY A 465 3.77 -14.24 -23.92
C GLY A 465 3.90 -15.76 -23.83
N GLY A 466 3.86 -16.48 -24.96
CA GLY A 466 3.83 -17.95 -24.97
C GLY A 466 5.20 -18.61 -24.78
N LEU A 467 6.31 -17.90 -24.97
CA LEU A 467 7.68 -18.43 -24.84
C LEU A 467 8.69 -17.35 -24.40
N GLY A 468 9.91 -17.79 -24.06
CA GLY A 468 11.05 -16.90 -23.81
C GLY A 468 10.80 -15.87 -22.72
N LEU A 469 11.28 -14.63 -22.96
CA LEU A 469 11.11 -13.51 -22.02
C LEU A 469 9.64 -13.17 -21.76
N GLY A 470 8.79 -13.20 -22.79
CA GLY A 470 7.35 -12.93 -22.66
C GLY A 470 6.67 -13.89 -21.67
N ARG A 471 6.99 -15.18 -21.76
CA ARG A 471 6.53 -16.19 -20.78
C ARG A 471 7.00 -15.86 -19.36
N LEU A 472 8.27 -15.47 -19.19
CA LEU A 472 8.81 -15.12 -17.87
C LEU A 472 8.14 -13.88 -17.26
N TYR A 473 7.84 -12.87 -18.08
CA TYR A 473 7.08 -11.70 -17.62
C TYR A 473 5.67 -12.08 -17.18
N ALA A 474 4.97 -12.90 -17.96
CA ALA A 474 3.62 -13.37 -17.63
C ALA A 474 3.59 -14.17 -16.33
N LEU A 475 4.55 -15.08 -16.13
CA LEU A 475 4.66 -15.89 -14.91
C LEU A 475 4.96 -15.03 -13.67
N GLU A 476 5.90 -14.09 -13.75
CA GLU A 476 6.26 -13.25 -12.61
C GLU A 476 5.14 -12.25 -12.25
N LEU A 477 4.47 -11.65 -13.24
CA LEU A 477 3.28 -10.82 -13.00
C LEU A 477 2.18 -11.60 -12.29
N ALA A 478 1.86 -12.81 -12.77
CA ALA A 478 0.84 -13.66 -12.15
C ALA A 478 1.24 -14.10 -10.73
N LYS A 479 2.51 -14.48 -10.53
CA LYS A 479 3.07 -14.82 -9.20
C LYS A 479 2.96 -13.66 -8.21
N ARG A 480 3.06 -12.42 -8.68
CA ARG A 480 2.88 -11.19 -7.88
C ARG A 480 1.41 -10.77 -7.72
N GLY A 481 0.47 -11.55 -8.27
CA GLY A 481 -0.97 -11.39 -8.07
C GLY A 481 -1.67 -10.55 -9.14
N ALA A 482 -1.04 -10.29 -10.28
CA ALA A 482 -1.71 -9.69 -11.43
C ALA A 482 -2.60 -10.72 -12.14
N LYS A 483 -3.66 -10.26 -12.81
CA LYS A 483 -4.49 -11.08 -13.73
C LYS A 483 -3.92 -10.92 -15.12
N VAL A 484 -3.55 -12.02 -15.78
CA VAL A 484 -2.71 -11.96 -16.98
C VAL A 484 -3.45 -12.45 -18.23
N VAL A 485 -3.49 -11.63 -19.28
CA VAL A 485 -3.77 -12.08 -20.64
C VAL A 485 -2.44 -12.46 -21.30
N VAL A 486 -2.29 -13.73 -21.62
CA VAL A 486 -1.14 -14.23 -22.38
C VAL A 486 -1.52 -14.24 -23.86
N ASN A 487 -1.04 -13.27 -24.62
CA ASN A 487 -1.25 -13.22 -26.07
C ASN A 487 -0.07 -13.88 -26.80
N ASP A 488 -0.36 -14.91 -27.60
CA ASP A 488 0.60 -15.52 -28.52
C ASP A 488 -0.14 -16.29 -29.63
N TYR A 489 -0.01 -15.83 -30.87
CA TYR A 489 -0.64 -16.48 -32.04
C TYR A 489 0.12 -17.71 -32.57
N GLY A 490 1.13 -18.19 -31.83
CA GLY A 490 1.84 -19.43 -32.15
C GLY A 490 2.86 -19.32 -33.28
N GLY A 491 3.16 -18.13 -33.78
CA GLY A 491 3.95 -17.97 -35.01
C GLY A 491 5.45 -18.34 -34.95
N THR A 492 6.05 -18.56 -36.13
CA THR A 492 7.48 -18.91 -36.32
C THR A 492 8.40 -17.68 -36.30
N LEU A 493 9.73 -17.87 -36.34
CA LEU A 493 10.68 -16.74 -36.43
C LEU A 493 10.60 -16.01 -37.78
N GLU A 494 10.07 -16.68 -38.82
CA GLU A 494 9.79 -16.11 -40.12
C GLU A 494 8.43 -15.39 -40.20
N GLY A 495 7.63 -15.42 -39.13
CA GLY A 495 6.35 -14.69 -39.05
C GLY A 495 5.12 -15.43 -39.58
N GLN A 496 5.22 -16.75 -39.78
CA GLN A 496 4.09 -17.60 -40.16
C GLN A 496 3.21 -17.88 -38.93
N ALA A 497 1.89 -17.81 -39.07
CA ALA A 497 0.96 -18.04 -37.96
C ALA A 497 0.89 -19.51 -37.51
N GLY A 498 0.66 -19.71 -36.21
CA GLY A 498 0.44 -21.02 -35.61
C GLY A 498 -0.97 -21.10 -35.01
N GLY A 499 -1.04 -21.25 -33.69
CA GLY A 499 -2.30 -21.20 -32.94
C GLY A 499 -2.09 -20.97 -31.45
N ILE A 500 -3.17 -21.06 -30.68
CA ILE A 500 -3.24 -20.67 -29.26
C ILE A 500 -2.40 -21.53 -28.31
N ALA A 501 -1.89 -22.69 -28.75
CA ALA A 501 -1.29 -23.70 -27.88
C ALA A 501 -0.15 -23.17 -26.98
N ARG A 502 0.68 -22.25 -27.48
CA ARG A 502 1.77 -21.65 -26.68
C ARG A 502 1.24 -20.76 -25.56
N ALA A 503 0.30 -19.87 -25.88
CA ALA A 503 -0.38 -19.04 -24.88
C ALA A 503 -1.10 -19.90 -23.84
N GLN A 504 -1.83 -20.93 -24.30
CA GLN A 504 -2.57 -21.83 -23.41
C GLN A 504 -1.65 -22.58 -22.45
N SER A 505 -0.50 -23.08 -22.92
CA SER A 505 0.47 -23.78 -22.06
C SER A 505 0.98 -22.89 -20.90
N VAL A 506 1.19 -21.59 -21.14
CA VAL A 506 1.62 -20.65 -20.09
C VAL A 506 0.47 -20.32 -19.14
N VAL A 507 -0.75 -20.19 -19.66
CA VAL A 507 -1.95 -20.00 -18.83
C VAL A 507 -2.20 -21.19 -17.93
N ASP A 508 -2.02 -22.41 -18.42
CA ASP A 508 -2.16 -23.64 -17.63
C ASP A 508 -1.10 -23.69 -16.52
N GLU A 509 0.13 -23.27 -16.80
CA GLU A 509 1.19 -23.13 -15.80
C GLU A 509 0.83 -22.09 -14.73
N ILE A 510 0.36 -20.90 -15.13
CA ILE A 510 -0.09 -19.85 -14.21
C ILE A 510 -1.23 -20.36 -13.32
N ARG A 511 -2.24 -21.01 -13.91
CA ARG A 511 -3.40 -21.53 -13.18
C ARG A 511 -3.02 -22.67 -12.23
N THR A 512 -2.10 -23.54 -12.65
CA THR A 512 -1.55 -24.62 -11.81
C THR A 512 -0.82 -24.05 -10.59
N ALA A 513 -0.13 -22.91 -10.76
CA ALA A 513 0.52 -22.17 -9.68
C ALA A 513 -0.46 -21.32 -8.83
N GLY A 514 -1.77 -21.37 -9.10
CA GLY A 514 -2.81 -20.64 -8.36
C GLY A 514 -3.04 -19.20 -8.82
N GLY A 515 -2.45 -18.78 -9.95
CA GLY A 515 -2.65 -17.47 -10.55
C GLY A 515 -3.87 -17.39 -11.47
N ILE A 516 -4.23 -16.18 -11.88
CA ILE A 516 -5.37 -15.90 -12.77
C ILE A 516 -4.84 -15.49 -14.15
N ALA A 517 -5.17 -16.27 -15.17
CA ALA A 517 -4.80 -15.92 -16.54
C ALA A 517 -5.79 -16.45 -17.59
N VAL A 518 -5.76 -15.84 -18.78
CA VAL A 518 -6.50 -16.24 -19.99
C VAL A 518 -5.59 -16.18 -21.21
N ALA A 519 -5.77 -17.10 -22.15
CA ALA A 519 -4.99 -17.17 -23.38
C ALA A 519 -5.68 -16.37 -24.49
N ASP A 520 -4.88 -15.71 -25.31
CA ASP A 520 -5.32 -14.99 -26.51
C ASP A 520 -4.42 -15.35 -27.71
N TRP A 521 -5.01 -15.50 -28.89
CA TRP A 521 -4.32 -15.97 -30.10
C TRP A 521 -4.24 -14.92 -31.21
N HIS A 522 -4.74 -13.70 -30.97
CA HIS A 522 -4.89 -12.69 -31.99
C HIS A 522 -3.52 -12.16 -32.46
N ASP A 523 -3.40 -11.88 -33.76
CA ASP A 523 -2.19 -11.30 -34.36
C ASP A 523 -2.10 -9.80 -34.09
N VAL A 524 -1.03 -9.38 -33.42
CA VAL A 524 -0.80 -7.98 -33.06
C VAL A 524 -0.72 -7.03 -34.27
N SER A 525 -0.34 -7.52 -35.46
CA SER A 525 -0.19 -6.66 -36.64
C SER A 525 -1.49 -6.37 -37.38
N ILE A 526 -2.62 -6.95 -36.95
CA ILE A 526 -3.93 -6.75 -37.55
C ILE A 526 -4.75 -5.83 -36.63
N GLU A 527 -5.29 -4.73 -37.16
CA GLU A 527 -5.96 -3.70 -36.35
C GLU A 527 -7.12 -4.24 -35.50
N GLU A 528 -8.01 -5.01 -36.11
CA GLU A 528 -9.16 -5.60 -35.41
C GLU A 528 -8.72 -6.60 -34.34
N HIS A 529 -7.65 -7.35 -34.61
CA HIS A 529 -7.07 -8.28 -33.65
C HIS A 529 -6.44 -7.55 -32.47
N ALA A 530 -5.73 -6.44 -32.70
CA ALA A 530 -5.16 -5.62 -31.64
C ALA A 530 -6.27 -5.10 -30.68
N LYS A 531 -7.44 -4.72 -31.21
CA LYS A 531 -8.62 -4.40 -30.39
C LYS A 531 -9.11 -5.62 -29.61
N SER A 532 -9.24 -6.78 -30.26
CA SER A 532 -9.69 -8.02 -29.61
C SER A 532 -8.77 -8.51 -28.48
N ILE A 533 -7.46 -8.25 -28.53
CA ILE A 533 -6.53 -8.53 -27.42
C ILE A 533 -6.95 -7.74 -26.17
N ILE A 534 -7.25 -6.45 -26.34
CA ILE A 534 -7.67 -5.58 -25.24
C ILE A 534 -9.07 -5.95 -24.75
N GLU A 535 -10.00 -6.26 -25.67
CA GLU A 535 -11.34 -6.72 -25.33
C GLU A 535 -11.32 -8.02 -24.51
N THR A 536 -10.38 -8.92 -24.77
CA THR A 536 -10.19 -10.12 -23.94
C THR A 536 -9.87 -9.75 -22.50
N ALA A 537 -8.97 -8.79 -22.25
CA ALA A 537 -8.67 -8.31 -20.90
C ALA A 537 -9.89 -7.64 -20.23
N VAL A 538 -10.59 -6.79 -20.98
CA VAL A 538 -11.77 -6.07 -20.48
C VAL A 538 -12.91 -7.05 -20.15
N LYS A 539 -13.17 -8.03 -21.01
CA LYS A 539 -14.22 -9.02 -20.83
C LYS A 539 -13.96 -9.91 -19.62
N GLU A 540 -12.72 -10.39 -19.47
CA GLU A 540 -12.38 -11.35 -18.41
C GLU A 540 -12.11 -10.67 -17.07
N PHE A 541 -11.49 -9.48 -17.09
CA PHE A 541 -10.95 -8.84 -15.89
C PHE A 541 -11.41 -7.39 -15.66
N GLY A 542 -12.15 -6.81 -16.60
CA GLY A 542 -12.83 -5.51 -16.45
C GLY A 542 -12.03 -4.29 -16.89
N THR A 543 -10.71 -4.40 -17.09
CA THR A 543 -9.84 -3.29 -17.53
C THR A 543 -8.51 -3.79 -18.10
N VAL A 544 -7.61 -2.87 -18.47
CA VAL A 544 -6.19 -3.11 -18.72
C VAL A 544 -5.35 -2.05 -17.99
N ASP A 545 -4.40 -2.50 -17.17
CA ASP A 545 -3.52 -1.65 -16.36
C ASP A 545 -2.07 -1.65 -16.86
N ILE A 546 -1.61 -2.81 -17.33
CA ILE A 546 -0.25 -3.07 -17.76
C ILE A 546 -0.28 -3.68 -19.17
N LEU A 547 0.54 -3.15 -20.08
CA LEU A 547 0.75 -3.69 -21.41
C LEU A 547 2.25 -3.90 -21.65
N ILE A 548 2.67 -5.13 -21.93
CA ILE A 548 4.02 -5.45 -22.35
C ILE A 548 4.00 -5.84 -23.84
N ASN A 549 4.46 -4.93 -24.68
CA ASN A 549 4.62 -5.13 -26.13
C ASN A 549 5.92 -5.88 -26.41
N ASN A 550 5.88 -7.20 -26.23
CA ASN A 550 7.03 -8.09 -26.36
C ASN A 550 7.03 -8.91 -27.67
N ALA A 551 5.91 -9.00 -28.37
CA ALA A 551 5.82 -9.73 -29.64
C ALA A 551 6.87 -9.26 -30.66
N GLY A 552 7.54 -10.20 -31.32
CA GLY A 552 8.62 -9.91 -32.26
C GLY A 552 9.10 -11.14 -33.03
N ILE A 553 9.61 -10.91 -34.23
CA ILE A 553 10.21 -11.92 -35.12
C ILE A 553 11.50 -11.38 -35.72
N THR A 554 12.38 -12.26 -36.21
CA THR A 554 13.58 -11.86 -36.96
C THR A 554 13.35 -11.81 -38.46
N GLY A 555 12.32 -12.50 -38.96
CA GLY A 555 12.11 -12.69 -40.39
C GLY A 555 13.13 -13.67 -40.99
N LYS A 556 12.92 -14.01 -42.26
CA LYS A 556 13.90 -14.75 -43.07
C LYS A 556 14.93 -13.74 -43.59
N MET A 557 16.18 -13.87 -43.17
CA MET A 557 17.23 -12.93 -43.57
C MET A 557 17.54 -13.07 -45.07
N SER A 558 17.51 -11.94 -45.78
CA SER A 558 17.86 -11.83 -47.20
C SER A 558 19.15 -11.01 -47.37
N SER A 559 19.81 -11.13 -48.53
CA SER A 559 21.09 -10.45 -48.80
C SER A 559 20.88 -8.99 -49.21
N HIS A 560 21.89 -8.14 -49.02
CA HIS A 560 21.81 -6.71 -49.33
C HIS A 560 21.52 -6.42 -50.82
N ASP A 561 21.94 -7.30 -51.72
CA ASP A 561 21.74 -7.22 -53.16
C ASP A 561 20.45 -7.90 -53.64
N ASN A 562 19.72 -8.57 -52.75
CA ASN A 562 18.47 -9.28 -53.07
C ASN A 562 17.55 -9.34 -51.84
N VAL A 563 17.04 -8.16 -51.43
CA VAL A 563 16.16 -8.03 -50.28
C VAL A 563 14.78 -8.63 -50.56
N ASP A 564 14.32 -9.52 -49.70
CA ASP A 564 12.94 -10.02 -49.68
C ASP A 564 12.04 -8.98 -48.98
N GLY A 565 11.43 -8.10 -49.79
CA GLY A 565 10.59 -7.03 -49.28
C GLY A 565 9.40 -7.50 -48.46
N ALA A 566 8.84 -8.68 -48.75
CA ALA A 566 7.71 -9.22 -47.99
C ALA A 566 8.15 -9.69 -46.61
N ALA A 567 9.28 -10.41 -46.52
CA ALA A 567 9.87 -10.79 -45.24
C ALA A 567 10.29 -9.58 -44.40
N PHE A 568 10.87 -8.56 -45.05
CA PHE A 568 11.23 -7.29 -44.41
C PHE A 568 10.00 -6.60 -43.81
N MET A 569 8.93 -6.45 -44.59
CA MET A 569 7.70 -5.82 -44.13
C MET A 569 7.05 -6.60 -43.00
N ARG A 570 7.08 -7.93 -43.03
CA ARG A 570 6.49 -8.75 -41.97
C ARG A 570 7.14 -8.51 -40.60
N VAL A 571 8.45 -8.26 -40.57
CA VAL A 571 9.18 -7.88 -39.33
C VAL A 571 8.67 -6.54 -38.80
N LEU A 572 8.50 -5.54 -39.68
CA LEU A 572 7.98 -4.23 -39.31
C LEU A 572 6.51 -4.29 -38.87
N GLU A 573 5.68 -5.07 -39.55
CA GLU A 573 4.28 -5.29 -39.21
C GLU A 573 4.11 -5.79 -37.78
N ILE A 574 4.90 -6.78 -37.37
CA ILE A 574 4.81 -7.33 -36.01
C ILE A 574 5.44 -6.39 -34.98
N ALA A 575 6.69 -5.97 -35.19
CA ALA A 575 7.46 -5.27 -34.15
C ALA A 575 7.15 -3.77 -34.05
N VAL A 576 6.73 -3.12 -35.15
CA VAL A 576 6.47 -1.68 -35.21
C VAL A 576 4.98 -1.41 -35.25
N LEU A 577 4.30 -1.87 -36.30
CA LEU A 577 2.86 -1.62 -36.45
C LEU A 577 2.09 -2.28 -35.30
N GLY A 578 2.38 -3.53 -34.96
CA GLY A 578 1.71 -4.23 -33.87
C GLY A 578 1.89 -3.56 -32.51
N THR A 579 3.10 -3.11 -32.18
CA THR A 579 3.37 -2.32 -30.97
C THR A 579 2.49 -1.07 -30.92
N THR A 580 2.38 -0.34 -32.03
CA THR A 580 1.55 0.87 -32.12
C THR A 580 0.06 0.57 -32.02
N LEU A 581 -0.44 -0.45 -32.71
CA LEU A 581 -1.86 -0.82 -32.72
C LEU A 581 -2.33 -1.28 -31.34
N VAL A 582 -1.60 -2.18 -30.68
CA VAL A 582 -1.98 -2.69 -29.36
C VAL A 582 -1.87 -1.58 -28.30
N THR A 583 -0.84 -0.73 -28.39
CA THR A 583 -0.72 0.47 -27.55
C THR A 583 -1.94 1.37 -27.74
N SER A 584 -2.29 1.70 -28.99
CA SER A 584 -3.43 2.55 -29.33
C SER A 584 -4.75 1.99 -28.81
N ALA A 585 -4.98 0.69 -28.97
CA ALA A 585 -6.18 0.00 -28.49
C ALA A 585 -6.31 0.07 -26.95
N ALA A 586 -5.21 -0.08 -26.21
CA ALA A 586 -5.21 0.02 -24.74
C ALA A 586 -5.32 1.47 -24.25
N TYR A 587 -4.79 2.42 -25.02
CA TYR A 587 -4.55 3.80 -24.60
C TYR A 587 -5.82 4.50 -24.10
N SER A 588 -6.93 4.37 -24.84
CA SER A 588 -8.18 5.06 -24.48
C SER A 588 -8.76 4.58 -23.14
N ILE A 589 -8.55 3.31 -22.77
CA ILE A 589 -8.97 2.75 -21.49
C ILE A 589 -8.07 3.27 -20.38
N MET A 590 -6.76 3.17 -20.58
CA MET A 590 -5.74 3.65 -19.63
C MET A 590 -5.87 5.14 -19.34
N ALA A 591 -6.13 5.96 -20.36
CA ALA A 591 -6.31 7.41 -20.21
C ALA A 591 -7.60 7.74 -19.44
N LYS A 592 -8.71 7.05 -19.74
CA LYS A 592 -9.98 7.24 -19.00
C LYS A 592 -9.86 6.89 -17.52
N GLN A 593 -9.05 5.89 -17.17
CA GLN A 593 -8.82 5.51 -15.77
C GLN A 593 -7.71 6.32 -15.07
N GLY A 594 -6.97 7.16 -15.82
CA GLY A 594 -5.85 7.95 -15.29
C GLY A 594 -4.66 7.09 -14.84
N TYR A 595 -4.49 5.90 -15.43
CA TYR A 595 -3.42 4.96 -15.09
C TYR A 595 -3.10 4.02 -16.25
N GLY A 596 -1.82 3.87 -16.57
CA GLY A 596 -1.33 2.82 -17.46
C GLY A 596 0.18 2.63 -17.36
N ARG A 597 0.65 1.39 -17.54
CA ARG A 597 2.08 1.06 -17.65
C ARG A 597 2.32 0.28 -18.94
N ILE A 598 3.04 0.87 -19.88
CA ILE A 598 3.35 0.26 -21.17
C ILE A 598 4.86 0.05 -21.26
N ILE A 599 5.26 -1.18 -21.58
CA ILE A 599 6.64 -1.57 -21.74
C ILE A 599 6.83 -2.09 -23.15
N ASN A 600 7.55 -1.34 -23.96
CA ASN A 600 7.94 -1.74 -25.31
C ASN A 600 9.26 -2.51 -25.27
N VAL A 601 9.44 -3.44 -26.20
CA VAL A 601 10.68 -4.26 -26.29
C VAL A 601 11.44 -3.97 -27.58
N SER A 602 12.52 -3.21 -27.44
CA SER A 602 13.54 -2.99 -28.48
C SER A 602 14.66 -4.03 -28.36
N SER A 603 15.87 -3.75 -28.85
CA SER A 603 17.03 -4.62 -28.85
C SER A 603 18.31 -3.84 -29.12
N ASN A 604 19.43 -4.31 -28.58
CA ASN A 604 20.77 -3.82 -28.91
C ASN A 604 21.10 -3.94 -30.41
N ALA A 605 20.33 -4.71 -31.18
CA ALA A 605 20.42 -4.76 -32.64
C ALA A 605 20.21 -3.40 -33.33
N MET A 606 19.65 -2.39 -32.64
CA MET A 606 19.57 -1.02 -33.17
C MET A 606 20.95 -0.39 -33.42
N TYR A 607 22.00 -0.88 -32.76
CA TYR A 607 23.39 -0.45 -33.00
C TYR A 607 24.01 -1.10 -34.24
N GLY A 608 23.30 -2.03 -34.88
CA GLY A 608 23.81 -2.88 -35.93
C GLY A 608 23.96 -4.32 -35.43
N PHE A 609 23.35 -5.24 -36.16
CA PHE A 609 23.31 -6.66 -35.80
C PHE A 609 24.58 -7.43 -36.19
N GLY A 610 25.51 -6.80 -36.93
CA GLY A 610 26.81 -7.37 -37.32
C GLY A 610 26.76 -8.59 -38.26
N ALA A 611 25.57 -9.12 -38.57
CA ALA A 611 25.39 -10.32 -39.41
C ALA A 611 25.18 -10.01 -40.91
N GLY A 612 25.12 -8.73 -41.29
CA GLY A 612 24.69 -8.31 -42.63
C GLY A 612 23.20 -8.60 -42.90
N GLY A 613 22.76 -8.40 -44.14
CA GLY A 613 21.42 -8.74 -44.62
C GLY A 613 20.51 -7.53 -44.85
N ASP A 614 19.21 -7.77 -44.91
CA ASP A 614 18.19 -6.76 -45.24
C ASP A 614 17.88 -5.70 -44.19
N CYS A 615 18.55 -5.73 -43.03
CA CYS A 615 18.40 -4.81 -41.90
C CYS A 615 17.01 -4.71 -41.24
N ALA A 616 16.04 -5.57 -41.61
CA ALA A 616 14.65 -5.48 -41.13
C ALA A 616 14.52 -5.47 -39.61
N TYR A 617 15.20 -6.41 -38.94
CA TYR A 617 15.15 -6.52 -37.48
C TYR A 617 15.74 -5.29 -36.79
N GLY A 618 16.94 -4.86 -37.18
CA GLY A 618 17.58 -3.67 -36.62
C GLY A 618 16.74 -2.41 -36.81
N ALA A 619 16.19 -2.21 -38.01
CA ALA A 619 15.30 -1.11 -38.33
C ALA A 619 14.04 -1.11 -37.45
N SER A 620 13.41 -2.28 -37.26
CA SER A 620 12.23 -2.40 -36.41
C SER A 620 12.49 -1.99 -34.96
N LYS A 621 13.68 -2.33 -34.43
CA LYS A 621 14.07 -2.05 -33.04
C LYS A 621 14.46 -0.58 -32.85
N GLY A 622 15.07 0.05 -33.85
CA GLY A 622 15.24 1.50 -33.92
C GLY A 622 13.88 2.23 -33.93
N ALA A 623 12.90 1.74 -34.69
CA ALA A 623 11.56 2.32 -34.70
C ALA A 623 10.87 2.23 -33.32
N THR A 624 10.93 1.07 -32.65
CA THR A 624 10.37 0.91 -31.28
C THR A 624 11.02 1.85 -30.26
N PHE A 625 12.34 2.10 -30.39
CA PHE A 625 13.06 3.08 -29.56
C PHE A 625 12.45 4.47 -29.70
N VAL A 626 12.25 4.92 -30.95
CA VAL A 626 11.70 6.26 -31.23
C VAL A 626 10.23 6.36 -30.82
N ILE A 627 9.40 5.35 -31.14
CA ILE A 627 7.98 5.30 -30.73
C ILE A 627 7.82 5.49 -29.22
N THR A 628 8.68 4.84 -28.43
CA THR A 628 8.63 4.96 -26.97
C THR A 628 8.98 6.37 -26.51
N ARG A 629 10.07 6.96 -27.03
CA ARG A 629 10.49 8.31 -26.66
C ARG A 629 9.43 9.35 -27.01
N GLU A 630 8.78 9.19 -28.16
CA GLU A 630 7.73 10.10 -28.59
C GLU A 630 6.48 9.96 -27.71
N LEU A 631 5.87 8.76 -27.68
CA LEU A 631 4.62 8.56 -26.94
C LEU A 631 4.76 8.77 -25.44
N GLY A 632 5.86 8.30 -24.84
CA GLY A 632 6.05 8.35 -23.39
C GLY A 632 6.19 9.76 -22.83
N ARG A 633 6.69 10.73 -23.61
CA ARG A 633 6.77 12.14 -23.19
C ARG A 633 5.39 12.78 -23.03
N TRP A 634 4.41 12.33 -23.81
CA TRP A 634 3.08 12.92 -23.83
C TRP A 634 2.11 12.21 -22.89
N SER A 635 2.27 10.91 -22.73
CA SER A 635 1.32 10.04 -22.05
C SER A 635 1.21 10.29 -20.54
N GLU A 636 2.24 10.90 -19.92
CA GLU A 636 2.24 11.18 -18.47
C GLU A 636 1.08 12.10 -18.04
N ARG A 637 0.64 13.00 -18.93
CA ARG A 637 -0.48 13.93 -18.71
C ARG A 637 -1.79 13.20 -18.44
N GLU A 638 -1.90 11.97 -18.91
CA GLU A 638 -3.07 11.10 -18.77
C GLU A 638 -2.82 9.97 -17.75
N GLY A 639 -1.74 10.05 -16.97
CA GLY A 639 -1.37 9.05 -15.96
C GLY A 639 -0.75 7.76 -16.52
N ILE A 640 -0.35 7.77 -17.80
CA ILE A 640 0.22 6.62 -18.51
C ILE A 640 1.73 6.78 -18.61
N LYS A 641 2.49 5.75 -18.24
CA LYS A 641 3.96 5.72 -18.43
C LYS A 641 4.32 4.68 -19.48
N ILE A 642 5.08 5.10 -20.49
CA ILE A 642 5.51 4.26 -21.62
C ILE A 642 7.03 4.26 -21.64
N ASN A 643 7.64 3.11 -21.34
CA ASN A 643 9.09 2.93 -21.35
C ASN A 643 9.48 1.76 -22.24
N CYS A 644 10.77 1.66 -22.57
CA CYS A 644 11.29 0.61 -23.42
C CYS A 644 12.45 -0.12 -22.74
N ILE A 645 12.51 -1.43 -22.96
CA ILE A 645 13.69 -2.22 -22.63
C ILE A 645 14.38 -2.74 -23.91
N MET A 646 15.70 -2.82 -23.84
CA MET A 646 16.59 -3.43 -24.82
C MET A 646 17.23 -4.65 -24.15
N PRO A 647 16.53 -5.80 -24.13
CA PRO A 647 16.99 -6.95 -23.39
C PRO A 647 18.17 -7.64 -24.08
N SER A 648 19.11 -8.15 -23.28
CA SER A 648 20.05 -9.19 -23.72
C SER A 648 19.85 -10.43 -22.85
N ALA A 649 19.45 -11.53 -23.49
CA ALA A 649 19.11 -12.78 -22.82
C ALA A 649 19.40 -13.97 -23.74
N ALA A 650 19.78 -15.09 -23.14
CA ALA A 650 19.85 -16.37 -23.84
C ALA A 650 18.49 -16.71 -24.46
N SER A 651 18.44 -16.84 -25.78
CA SER A 651 17.19 -17.09 -26.50
C SER A 651 17.47 -17.75 -27.84
N ARG A 652 16.47 -18.45 -28.38
CA ARG A 652 16.52 -18.98 -29.75
C ARG A 652 16.82 -17.90 -30.80
N MET A 653 16.38 -16.66 -30.55
CA MET A 653 16.60 -15.52 -31.44
C MET A 653 18.06 -15.02 -31.42
N GLY A 654 18.76 -15.18 -30.29
CA GLY A 654 20.16 -14.77 -30.11
C GLY A 654 21.18 -15.89 -30.38
N ASP A 655 20.72 -17.08 -30.75
CA ASP A 655 21.53 -18.29 -30.95
C ASP A 655 22.22 -18.31 -32.34
N LEU A 656 22.85 -17.20 -32.73
CA LEU A 656 23.43 -16.96 -34.07
C LEU A 656 24.66 -17.84 -34.39
N SER A 657 25.41 -18.22 -33.37
CA SER A 657 26.59 -19.10 -33.48
C SER A 657 26.82 -19.83 -32.17
N GLU A 658 27.58 -20.93 -32.17
CA GLU A 658 27.96 -21.63 -30.93
C GLU A 658 28.74 -20.73 -29.96
N GLY A 659 29.53 -19.78 -30.47
CA GLY A 659 30.21 -18.77 -29.64
C GLY A 659 29.21 -17.83 -28.94
N THR A 660 28.26 -17.27 -29.69
CA THR A 660 27.21 -16.39 -29.15
C THR A 660 26.34 -17.13 -28.14
N LYS A 661 25.98 -18.39 -28.43
CA LYS A 661 25.23 -19.28 -27.53
C LYS A 661 25.93 -19.47 -26.19
N LYS A 662 27.25 -19.69 -26.21
CA LYS A 662 28.06 -19.86 -25.00
C LYS A 662 28.09 -18.58 -24.17
N VAL A 663 28.31 -17.43 -24.81
CA VAL A 663 28.34 -16.12 -24.13
C VAL A 663 26.98 -15.80 -23.50
N THR A 664 25.89 -15.91 -24.26
CA THR A 664 24.55 -15.55 -23.75
C THR A 664 24.08 -16.46 -22.63
N ARG A 665 24.31 -17.77 -22.71
CA ARG A 665 23.97 -18.70 -21.62
C ARG A 665 24.85 -18.54 -20.38
N THR A 666 26.07 -18.01 -20.52
CA THR A 666 26.98 -17.79 -19.39
C THR A 666 26.68 -16.49 -18.65
N TYR A 667 26.45 -15.39 -19.38
CA TYR A 667 26.42 -14.05 -18.79
C TYR A 667 25.03 -13.40 -18.79
N PHE A 668 24.09 -13.89 -19.60
CA PHE A 668 22.80 -13.25 -19.83
C PHE A 668 21.62 -14.21 -19.59
N PRO A 669 21.42 -14.67 -18.34
CA PRO A 669 20.25 -15.48 -18.00
C PRO A 669 18.96 -14.66 -18.26
N PRO A 670 17.94 -15.22 -18.92
CA PRO A 670 16.68 -14.52 -19.21
C PRO A 670 15.97 -13.97 -17.98
N GLU A 671 16.09 -14.65 -16.83
CA GLU A 671 15.51 -14.26 -15.55
C GLU A 671 16.07 -12.91 -15.07
N GLY A 672 17.31 -12.56 -15.45
CA GLY A 672 17.95 -11.32 -15.02
C GLY A 672 17.38 -10.04 -15.64
N VAL A 673 16.44 -10.17 -16.60
CA VAL A 673 15.71 -9.04 -17.20
C VAL A 673 14.41 -8.76 -16.44
N VAL A 674 13.80 -9.82 -15.90
CA VAL A 674 12.43 -9.80 -15.37
C VAL A 674 12.22 -8.77 -14.25
N PRO A 675 13.08 -8.66 -13.21
CA PRO A 675 12.85 -7.73 -12.11
C PRO A 675 12.68 -6.28 -12.55
N PHE A 676 13.49 -5.84 -13.53
CA PHE A 676 13.43 -4.47 -14.02
C PHE A 676 12.17 -4.21 -14.87
N VAL A 677 11.73 -5.20 -15.65
CA VAL A 677 10.45 -5.10 -16.38
C VAL A 677 9.28 -4.98 -15.42
N ILE A 678 9.28 -5.73 -14.31
CA ILE A 678 8.26 -5.59 -13.26
C ILE A 678 8.33 -4.21 -12.61
N ALA A 679 9.53 -3.66 -12.37
CA ALA A 679 9.68 -2.31 -11.84
C ALA A 679 9.06 -1.26 -12.79
N LEU A 680 9.30 -1.36 -14.11
CA LEU A 680 8.66 -0.48 -15.10
C LEU A 680 7.15 -0.70 -15.22
N ALA A 681 6.67 -1.93 -15.02
CA ALA A 681 5.25 -2.30 -14.99
C ALA A 681 4.55 -1.91 -13.69
N SER A 682 5.30 -1.54 -12.66
CA SER A 682 4.73 -1.15 -11.36
C SER A 682 4.27 0.30 -11.35
N GLU A 683 3.39 0.62 -10.41
CA GLU A 683 2.98 2.01 -10.16
C GLU A 683 4.18 2.90 -9.80
N GLU A 684 5.22 2.33 -9.18
CA GLU A 684 6.47 2.98 -8.72
C GLU A 684 7.42 3.41 -9.84
N CYS A 685 7.15 3.05 -11.10
CA CYS A 685 8.00 3.47 -12.22
C CYS A 685 8.10 5.00 -12.23
N PRO A 686 9.30 5.60 -12.05
CA PRO A 686 9.41 7.04 -11.81
C PRO A 686 9.40 7.88 -13.09
N VAL A 687 9.55 7.24 -14.25
CA VAL A 687 9.83 7.90 -15.54
C VAL A 687 8.89 7.40 -16.64
N SER A 688 8.80 8.18 -17.71
CA SER A 688 8.16 7.80 -18.97
C SER A 688 9.00 8.31 -20.14
N GLY A 689 8.89 7.66 -21.28
CA GLY A 689 9.64 8.00 -22.50
C GLY A 689 11.11 7.57 -22.47
N GLU A 690 11.51 6.78 -21.48
CA GLU A 690 12.89 6.34 -21.32
C GLU A 690 13.13 4.94 -21.88
N VAL A 691 14.36 4.71 -22.34
CA VAL A 691 14.80 3.43 -22.90
C VAL A 691 15.94 2.87 -22.07
N PHE A 692 15.93 1.56 -21.81
CA PHE A 692 16.88 0.92 -20.91
C PHE A 692 17.50 -0.33 -21.49
N THR A 693 18.81 -0.49 -21.38
CA THR A 693 19.43 -1.81 -21.49
C THR A 693 19.13 -2.61 -20.23
N ALA A 694 18.61 -3.84 -20.38
CA ALA A 694 18.24 -4.70 -19.26
C ALA A 694 18.81 -6.12 -19.50
N SER A 695 19.83 -6.50 -18.74
CA SER A 695 20.52 -7.78 -18.92
C SER A 695 21.46 -8.06 -17.74
N ALA A 696 21.74 -9.34 -17.45
CA ALA A 696 22.68 -9.73 -16.38
C ALA A 696 22.37 -9.09 -15.00
N ASN A 697 21.08 -8.94 -14.64
CA ASN A 697 20.62 -8.23 -13.43
C ASN A 697 21.01 -6.74 -13.37
N ARG A 698 21.45 -6.15 -14.48
CA ARG A 698 21.72 -4.72 -14.63
C ARG A 698 20.64 -4.09 -15.51
N ALA A 699 20.17 -2.93 -15.06
CA ALA A 699 19.40 -2.01 -15.89
C ALA A 699 20.13 -0.67 -15.98
N ALA A 700 20.18 -0.06 -17.17
CA ALA A 700 20.73 1.28 -17.35
C ALA A 700 20.01 2.02 -18.47
N ARG A 701 19.88 3.33 -18.30
CA ARG A 701 19.31 4.20 -19.33
C ARG A 701 20.19 4.19 -20.58
N GLU A 702 19.56 4.06 -21.73
CA GLU A 702 20.18 4.08 -23.05
C GLU A 702 19.69 5.31 -23.83
N THR A 703 20.61 6.10 -24.40
CA THR A 703 20.25 7.30 -25.18
C THR A 703 21.26 7.56 -26.31
N LEU A 704 20.88 8.43 -27.24
CA LEU A 704 21.77 8.93 -28.29
C LEU A 704 22.58 10.14 -27.80
N ALA A 705 23.78 10.30 -28.36
CA ALA A 705 24.69 11.39 -28.08
C ALA A 705 25.24 11.98 -29.39
N THR A 706 25.63 13.25 -29.37
CA THR A 706 26.26 13.94 -30.51
C THR A 706 27.56 14.59 -30.06
N PHE A 707 28.61 14.53 -30.89
CA PHE A 707 29.87 15.22 -30.58
C PHE A 707 29.83 16.68 -31.09
N PRO A 708 30.73 17.57 -30.60
CA PRO A 708 30.81 18.95 -31.06
C PRO A 708 31.09 19.10 -32.56
N GLY A 709 31.86 18.17 -33.12
CA GLY A 709 32.17 18.12 -34.55
C GLY A 709 33.09 19.25 -35.02
N LYS A 710 33.15 19.44 -36.34
CA LYS A 710 33.92 20.50 -37.01
C LYS A 710 32.98 21.45 -37.74
N ILE A 711 33.32 22.74 -37.73
CA ILE A 711 32.65 23.77 -38.53
C ILE A 711 33.50 24.07 -39.76
N SER A 712 32.91 23.96 -40.94
CA SER A 712 33.53 24.36 -42.19
C SER A 712 32.47 24.71 -43.23
N ASP A 713 32.84 25.56 -44.19
CA ASP A 713 32.04 25.99 -45.33
C ASP A 713 32.45 25.27 -46.64
N SER A 714 33.39 24.31 -46.59
CA SER A 714 33.87 23.55 -47.74
C SER A 714 34.02 22.05 -47.44
N PRO A 715 33.83 21.17 -48.43
CA PRO A 715 34.10 19.74 -48.28
C PRO A 715 35.55 19.46 -47.85
N GLU A 716 36.53 20.20 -48.40
CA GLU A 716 37.95 20.06 -48.08
C GLU A 716 38.24 20.39 -46.62
N GLY A 717 37.56 21.39 -46.06
CA GLY A 717 37.71 21.73 -44.65
C GLY A 717 37.20 20.63 -43.71
N PHE A 718 36.11 19.93 -44.04
CA PHE A 718 35.68 18.75 -43.29
C PHE A 718 36.65 17.58 -43.45
N LEU A 719 37.09 17.28 -44.68
CA LEU A 719 38.01 16.17 -44.96
C LEU A 719 39.41 16.38 -44.37
N GLY A 720 39.89 17.63 -44.35
CA GLY A 720 41.20 17.99 -43.84
C GLY A 720 41.37 17.83 -42.33
N ASP A 721 40.28 17.65 -41.59
CA ASP A 721 40.31 17.30 -40.16
C ASP A 721 39.11 16.45 -39.78
N TRP A 722 39.09 15.24 -40.34
CA TRP A 722 38.04 14.27 -40.06
C TRP A 722 38.02 13.81 -38.60
N ASN A 723 39.15 13.87 -37.90
CA ASN A 723 39.22 13.54 -36.47
C ASN A 723 38.32 14.46 -35.66
N LYS A 724 38.31 15.77 -35.97
CA LYS A 724 37.41 16.72 -35.32
C LYS A 724 35.95 16.52 -35.70
N VAL A 725 35.65 16.12 -36.95
CA VAL A 725 34.28 15.71 -37.37
C VAL A 725 33.78 14.54 -36.54
N MET A 726 34.65 13.56 -36.27
CA MET A 726 34.35 12.38 -35.47
C MET A 726 34.36 12.65 -33.95
N GLY A 727 34.68 13.87 -33.51
CA GLY A 727 34.76 14.22 -32.08
C GLY A 727 35.87 13.48 -31.34
N LYS A 728 36.97 13.13 -32.02
CA LYS A 728 38.10 12.46 -31.38
C LYS A 728 38.67 13.37 -30.27
N ASP A 729 38.73 12.84 -29.05
CA ASP A 729 39.15 13.53 -27.82
C ASP A 729 38.14 14.54 -27.24
N ASP A 730 36.93 14.64 -27.81
CA ASP A 730 35.83 15.47 -27.29
C ASP A 730 34.83 14.62 -26.46
N GLU A 731 34.17 15.25 -25.49
CA GLU A 731 33.07 14.64 -24.75
C GLU A 731 31.76 14.77 -25.55
N PRO A 732 30.93 13.71 -25.63
CA PRO A 732 29.67 13.76 -26.35
C PRO A 732 28.58 14.49 -25.56
N TYR A 733 27.71 15.20 -26.27
CA TYR A 733 26.53 15.87 -25.74
C TYR A 733 25.30 14.97 -25.79
N LEU A 734 24.61 14.85 -24.67
CA LEU A 734 23.42 14.01 -24.51
C LEU A 734 22.16 14.86 -24.70
N ALA A 735 21.68 14.95 -25.95
CA ALA A 735 20.48 15.72 -26.24
C ALA A 735 19.22 15.07 -25.62
N SER A 736 18.49 15.88 -24.86
CA SER A 736 17.25 15.47 -24.19
C SER A 736 16.04 15.50 -25.12
N SER A 737 16.06 16.29 -26.20
CA SER A 737 15.01 16.43 -27.22
C SER A 737 15.57 16.93 -28.56
N THR A 738 14.75 16.94 -29.61
CA THR A 738 15.12 17.52 -30.91
C THR A 738 15.45 19.01 -30.77
N LEU A 739 14.67 19.77 -30.01
CA LEU A 739 14.92 21.19 -29.79
C LEU A 739 16.23 21.42 -29.04
N ASP A 740 16.49 20.61 -28.02
CA ASP A 740 17.75 20.63 -27.26
C ASP A 740 18.96 20.34 -28.16
N GLN A 741 18.82 19.39 -29.09
CA GLN A 741 19.84 19.11 -30.10
C GLN A 741 20.06 20.31 -31.05
N VAL A 742 18.99 20.97 -31.49
CA VAL A 742 19.09 22.16 -32.37
C VAL A 742 19.77 23.31 -31.64
N LYS A 743 19.42 23.57 -30.37
CA LYS A 743 20.08 24.57 -29.53
C LYS A 743 21.57 24.29 -29.38
N TYR A 744 21.92 23.03 -29.11
CA TYR A 744 23.30 22.60 -29.05
C TYR A 744 24.05 22.90 -30.35
N ILE A 745 23.48 22.51 -31.50
CA ILE A 745 24.10 22.75 -32.82
C ILE A 745 24.30 24.26 -33.08
N ILE A 746 23.32 25.10 -32.76
CA ILE A 746 23.43 26.56 -32.96
C ILE A 746 24.53 27.15 -32.07
N ARG A 747 24.62 26.68 -30.83
CA ARG A 747 25.66 27.12 -29.90
C ARG A 747 27.05 26.73 -30.40
N GLU A 748 27.24 25.48 -30.81
CA GLU A 748 28.54 25.04 -31.34
C GLU A 748 28.87 25.79 -32.64
N ALA A 749 27.93 25.91 -33.57
CA ALA A 749 28.18 26.51 -34.89
C ALA A 749 28.39 28.03 -34.86
N TYR A 750 27.71 28.76 -33.95
CA TYR A 750 27.63 30.22 -33.99
C TYR A 750 28.01 30.91 -32.68
N GLY A 751 28.26 30.16 -31.60
CA GLY A 751 28.47 30.73 -30.26
C GLY A 751 27.24 31.46 -29.71
N LYS A 752 26.04 31.13 -30.21
CA LYS A 752 24.78 31.79 -29.84
C LYS A 752 23.92 30.87 -29.00
N GLU A 753 23.37 31.41 -27.92
CA GLU A 753 22.29 30.77 -27.18
C GLU A 753 20.96 31.10 -27.88
N MET A 754 20.16 30.07 -28.15
CA MET A 754 18.85 30.20 -28.76
C MET A 754 17.79 30.19 -27.65
N GLU A 755 16.95 31.23 -27.61
CA GLU A 755 15.80 31.29 -26.72
C GLU A 755 14.82 30.14 -27.01
N ASP A 756 14.05 29.72 -26.00
CA ASP A 756 12.98 28.76 -26.19
C ASP A 756 11.96 29.28 -27.20
N ILE A 757 11.74 28.52 -28.28
CA ILE A 757 10.66 28.78 -29.23
C ILE A 757 9.43 28.01 -28.74
N PRO A 758 8.39 28.70 -28.23
CA PRO A 758 7.20 28.04 -27.69
C PRO A 758 6.49 27.13 -28.72
N GLU A 759 6.61 27.42 -30.01
CA GLU A 759 6.04 26.60 -31.08
C GLU A 759 6.86 25.34 -31.42
N PHE A 760 8.14 25.28 -31.05
CA PHE A 760 9.05 24.16 -31.31
C PHE A 760 9.23 23.25 -30.08
N GLY A 761 8.85 23.77 -28.90
CA GLY A 761 8.74 23.04 -27.65
C GLY A 761 7.34 22.49 -27.49
N ILE A 762 7.20 21.19 -27.67
CA ILE A 762 6.04 20.39 -27.29
C ILE A 762 5.61 20.72 -25.84
N ALA A 763 4.61 21.61 -25.78
CA ALA A 763 3.81 22.11 -24.66
C ALA A 763 4.48 22.16 -23.27
N GLY A 764 4.82 23.39 -22.86
CA GLY A 764 4.79 23.78 -21.45
C GLY A 764 3.38 23.62 -20.85
N LYS A 765 3.27 22.75 -19.86
CA LYS A 765 2.58 22.90 -18.56
C LYS A 765 2.58 21.57 -17.83
#